data_AF-A0A350RE23-F1
#
_entry.id   AF-A0A350RE23-F1
#
_cell.length_a   1.000
_cell.length_b   1.000
_cell.length_c   1.000
_cell.angle_alpha   90.00
_cell.angle_beta   90.00
_cell.angle_gamma   90.00
#
_symmetry.space_group_name_H-M   'P 1'
#
loop_
_entity.id
_entity.type
_entity.pdbx_description
1 polymer ?
#
loop_
_entity_poly.entity_id
_entity_poly.type
_entity_poly.pdbx_seq_one_letter_code
_entity_poly.pdbx_strand_id
1 'polypeptide(L)'
;AQEARRKFDRLYGYKVSPVMWQKVKPGLSAGRVQSVANRLVVERERERIAFQTAAYSSLEAEMSSDATFTAALTAINDVRVATGRDFDAQGQLSQADRTVINTDQGKQLASALTGVEFTVQSVEPKPYRRRPSAPFMTSTLQQEASGRLGFSASRTMGAAQKLYEEGHITYMRTDSTTLSADALSAARTLIRERFGSDQLPADARVYNKKVKNAQEAHEAIRPAGDAWRNPADLGFKGDKTDSDQARLYHLIWSRTIASQMNDAEGQTVTIRLAATPSGSETYQFGTSGTVITSPGFLAVYGRQSDESDDEERELPNLSQGDTVVASSLESKDHQTKPPARYTEATLVRRLEELGVGRPSTYASILGTIQSRGYVWKKGQALVPTLTAFATVGLMENHFPQLVDYALTASMEDDLDQISVGEIEPNPWLDDFYFGRVNANGEPLPGLRNLVSDEHLADIDPVEINTIPIGIDKDGQVVVAKVGKNFPYVQRGDEYRSLPAGIAPDEITLDLAIELLETPEERVLGVDPATGIEVIARPGTFGPYVSLGRPPKMPAASSPGGQLLSLPLHKKELKVAVAYMRCMTDDPDNDSVKQAIKNPKRGIGDAAIKRLIEFGDTHEINLIEAFERAKEAGSSPAAQKAIRSFLKLRKSIVDLRETDAPTALQSCLEQSGYLKDLQRGDNEERLTNINSLIETSRVFDSVIEVVAELDRIDELKTQPKPKTASLFQTMTLERITLDEALELLSLPRTVGT
;
A
#
# COMPACT_ATOMS: atom_id res chain seq x y z
N ALA A 1 -5.03 -32.37 -2.51
CA ALA A 1 -4.98 -30.93 -2.85
C ALA A 1 -4.73 -30.00 -1.65
N GLN A 2 -5.60 -29.98 -0.63
CA GLN A 2 -5.48 -29.02 0.49
C GLN A 2 -4.14 -29.09 1.25
N GLU A 3 -3.64 -30.30 1.55
CA GLU A 3 -2.35 -30.48 2.20
C GLU A 3 -1.18 -29.96 1.34
N ALA A 4 -1.21 -30.24 0.03
CA ALA A 4 -0.21 -29.75 -0.92
C ALA A 4 -0.20 -28.21 -0.97
N ARG A 5 -1.38 -27.56 -1.06
CA ARG A 5 -1.50 -26.09 -0.97
C ARG A 5 -0.89 -25.57 0.32
N ARG A 6 -1.21 -26.19 1.47
CA ARG A 6 -0.70 -25.76 2.78
C ARG A 6 0.83 -25.89 2.88
N LYS A 7 1.41 -26.99 2.37
CA LYS A 7 2.87 -27.18 2.33
C LYS A 7 3.53 -26.18 1.40
N PHE A 8 2.96 -25.96 0.22
CA PHE A 8 3.44 -24.95 -0.73
C PHE A 8 3.46 -23.56 -0.11
N ASP A 9 2.32 -23.09 0.42
CA ASP A 9 2.20 -21.74 0.99
C ASP A 9 3.12 -21.59 2.20
N ARG A 10 3.33 -22.67 2.96
CA ARG A 10 4.31 -22.71 4.07
C ARG A 10 5.74 -22.54 3.56
N LEU A 11 6.15 -23.29 2.54
CA LEU A 11 7.49 -23.19 1.95
C LEU A 11 7.74 -21.79 1.39
N TYR A 12 6.81 -21.29 0.56
CA TYR A 12 6.88 -19.94 -0.01
C TYR A 12 7.01 -18.89 1.10
N GLY A 13 6.07 -18.88 2.05
CA GLY A 13 6.04 -17.86 3.10
C GLY A 13 7.26 -17.88 4.01
N TYR A 14 7.68 -19.06 4.47
CA TYR A 14 8.78 -19.20 5.43
C TYR A 14 10.16 -18.97 4.81
N LYS A 15 10.30 -19.17 3.51
CA LYS A 15 11.58 -18.97 2.81
C LYS A 15 11.72 -17.57 2.23
N VAL A 16 10.64 -17.01 1.67
CA VAL A 16 10.72 -15.71 0.98
C VAL A 16 10.51 -14.52 1.93
N SER A 17 9.68 -14.66 2.99
CA SER A 17 9.47 -13.53 3.91
C SER A 17 10.76 -13.07 4.63
N PRO A 18 11.66 -13.97 5.11
CA PRO A 18 12.94 -13.55 5.66
C PRO A 18 13.83 -12.77 4.68
N VAL A 19 13.78 -13.11 3.39
CA VAL A 19 14.48 -12.35 2.34
C VAL A 19 13.95 -10.92 2.30
N MET A 20 12.63 -10.72 2.30
CA MET A 20 12.04 -9.38 2.36
C MET A 20 12.43 -8.63 3.64
N TRP A 21 12.62 -9.31 4.77
CA TRP A 21 13.05 -8.68 6.01
C TRP A 21 14.49 -8.18 5.95
N GLN A 22 15.37 -8.99 5.35
CA GLN A 22 16.78 -8.66 5.19
C GLN A 22 17.00 -7.59 4.10
N LYS A 23 16.23 -7.63 3.01
CA LYS A 23 16.47 -6.81 1.82
C LYS A 23 15.57 -5.58 1.71
N VAL A 24 14.45 -5.51 2.44
CA VAL A 24 13.49 -4.40 2.37
C VAL A 24 13.18 -3.86 3.76
N LYS A 25 12.37 -4.58 4.55
CA LYS A 25 11.93 -4.14 5.88
C LYS A 25 11.42 -5.31 6.73
N PRO A 26 11.71 -5.36 8.04
CA PRO A 26 11.13 -6.35 8.95
C PRO A 26 9.59 -6.29 9.00
N GLY A 27 8.94 -7.44 9.18
CA GLY A 27 7.49 -7.55 9.36
C GLY A 27 6.67 -7.69 8.06
N LEU A 28 7.34 -7.59 6.91
CA LEU A 28 6.78 -7.88 5.59
C LEU A 28 6.43 -9.36 5.43
N SER A 29 5.63 -9.71 4.43
CA SER A 29 5.27 -11.11 4.18
C SER A 29 5.20 -11.40 2.70
N ALA A 30 5.78 -12.53 2.32
CA ALA A 30 5.70 -13.07 0.98
C ALA A 30 4.63 -14.17 0.93
N GLY A 31 3.84 -14.18 -0.12
CA GLY A 31 2.87 -15.25 -0.34
C GLY A 31 2.40 -15.22 -1.78
N ARG A 32 2.23 -16.40 -2.37
CA ARG A 32 1.94 -16.55 -3.80
C ARG A 32 0.86 -15.60 -4.32
N VAL A 33 -0.32 -15.62 -3.71
CA VAL A 33 -1.45 -14.82 -4.19
C VAL A 33 -1.37 -13.35 -3.78
N GLN A 34 -0.83 -13.07 -2.59
CA GLN A 34 -0.67 -11.69 -2.12
C GLN A 34 0.41 -10.93 -2.89
N SER A 35 1.50 -11.59 -3.29
CA SER A 35 2.57 -10.99 -4.08
C SER A 35 2.04 -10.58 -5.47
N VAL A 36 1.21 -11.42 -6.09
CA VAL A 36 0.53 -11.09 -7.35
C VAL A 36 -0.45 -9.93 -7.19
N ALA A 37 -1.29 -9.93 -6.15
CA ALA A 37 -2.21 -8.83 -5.91
C ALA A 37 -1.46 -7.50 -5.65
N ASN A 38 -0.35 -7.55 -4.92
CA ASN A 38 0.52 -6.40 -4.69
C ASN A 38 1.15 -5.91 -6.01
N ARG A 39 1.64 -6.83 -6.84
CA ARG A 39 2.19 -6.54 -8.17
C ARG A 39 1.17 -5.84 -9.07
N LEU A 40 -0.07 -6.30 -9.12
CA LEU A 40 -1.13 -5.63 -9.91
C LEU A 40 -1.34 -4.17 -9.51
N VAL A 41 -1.33 -3.88 -8.20
CA VAL A 41 -1.49 -2.51 -7.72
C VAL A 41 -0.27 -1.65 -8.04
N VAL A 42 0.95 -2.20 -7.93
CA VAL A 42 2.20 -1.50 -8.30
C VAL A 42 2.29 -1.27 -9.82
N GLU A 43 1.95 -2.25 -10.66
CA GLU A 43 1.94 -2.10 -12.12
C GLU A 43 0.98 -0.99 -12.56
N ARG A 44 -0.24 -0.97 -12.00
CA ARG A 44 -1.19 0.14 -12.25
C ARG A 44 -0.60 1.49 -11.83
N GLU A 45 0.09 1.56 -10.71
CA GLU A 45 0.70 2.82 -10.27
C GLU A 45 1.87 3.23 -11.16
N ARG A 46 2.67 2.28 -11.67
CA ARG A 46 3.70 2.53 -12.69
C ARG A 46 3.10 3.06 -13.99
N GLU A 47 1.97 2.50 -14.44
CA GLU A 47 1.22 3.02 -15.60
C GLU A 47 0.80 4.48 -15.39
N ARG A 48 0.39 4.85 -14.16
CA ARG A 48 0.02 6.23 -13.81
C ARG A 48 1.23 7.17 -13.76
N ILE A 49 2.34 6.73 -13.18
CA ILE A 49 3.59 7.51 -13.12
C ILE A 49 4.13 7.80 -14.52
N ALA A 50 4.05 6.83 -15.43
CA ALA A 50 4.54 6.97 -16.81
C ALA A 50 3.56 7.70 -17.74
N PHE A 51 2.34 7.98 -17.28
CA PHE A 51 1.28 8.56 -18.12
C PHE A 51 1.56 10.02 -18.45
N GLN A 52 1.44 10.38 -19.73
CA GLN A 52 1.53 11.76 -20.19
C GLN A 52 0.15 12.27 -20.60
N THR A 53 -0.26 13.38 -19.98
CA THR A 53 -1.56 14.00 -20.26
C THR A 53 -1.54 14.72 -21.61
N ALA A 54 -2.59 14.51 -22.40
CA ALA A 54 -2.90 15.28 -23.60
C ALA A 54 -4.07 16.22 -23.33
N ALA A 55 -3.96 17.47 -23.82
CA ALA A 55 -5.04 18.44 -23.82
C ALA A 55 -5.84 18.34 -25.11
N TYR A 56 -7.16 18.41 -25.01
CA TYR A 56 -8.09 18.45 -26.13
C TYR A 56 -9.37 19.17 -25.70
N SER A 57 -10.11 19.73 -26.65
CA SER A 57 -11.36 20.43 -26.36
C SER A 57 -12.52 19.72 -27.06
N SER A 58 -13.68 19.68 -26.40
CA SER A 58 -14.94 19.30 -27.02
C SER A 58 -15.77 20.54 -27.31
N LEU A 59 -16.69 20.43 -28.27
CA LEU A 59 -17.72 21.43 -28.51
C LEU A 59 -19.08 20.82 -28.22
N GLU A 60 -19.85 21.48 -27.37
CA GLU A 60 -21.26 21.18 -27.13
C GLU A 60 -22.09 22.37 -27.57
N ALA A 61 -23.18 22.09 -28.28
CA ALA A 61 -24.13 23.06 -28.75
C ALA A 61 -25.47 22.82 -28.07
N GLU A 62 -26.10 23.89 -27.61
CA GLU A 62 -27.54 23.92 -27.40
C GLU A 62 -28.20 24.14 -28.76
N MET A 63 -28.92 23.13 -29.21
CA MET A 63 -29.64 23.11 -30.48
C MET A 63 -31.11 23.42 -30.20
N SER A 64 -31.71 24.26 -31.04
CA SER A 64 -33.10 24.68 -30.92
C SER A 64 -33.84 24.45 -32.24
N SER A 65 -34.96 23.74 -32.16
CA SER A 65 -36.05 23.82 -33.14
C SER A 65 -37.29 24.31 -32.41
N ASP A 66 -38.33 23.46 -32.29
CA ASP A 66 -39.50 23.67 -31.44
C ASP A 66 -39.22 23.35 -29.95
N ALA A 67 -38.11 22.65 -29.68
CA ALA A 67 -37.60 22.37 -28.35
C ALA A 67 -36.06 22.42 -28.35
N THR A 68 -35.49 22.65 -27.16
CA THR A 68 -34.04 22.74 -26.95
C THR A 68 -33.45 21.38 -26.57
N PHE A 69 -32.28 21.05 -27.11
CA PHE A 69 -31.53 19.83 -26.79
C PHE A 69 -30.03 20.04 -26.99
N THR A 70 -29.20 19.20 -26.37
CA THR A 70 -27.74 19.31 -26.50
C THR A 70 -27.22 18.35 -27.57
N ALA A 71 -26.27 18.80 -28.39
CA ALA A 71 -25.51 17.97 -29.31
C ALA A 71 -24.01 18.29 -29.23
N ALA A 72 -23.16 17.28 -29.41
CA ALA A 72 -21.71 17.44 -29.37
C ALA A 72 -21.12 17.38 -30.79
N LEU A 73 -20.06 18.13 -31.05
CA LEU A 73 -19.30 18.03 -32.30
C LEU A 73 -18.64 16.64 -32.39
N THR A 74 -18.87 15.95 -33.50
CA THR A 74 -18.40 14.57 -33.72
C THR A 74 -17.40 14.44 -34.87
N ALA A 75 -17.49 15.31 -35.88
CA ALA A 75 -16.55 15.31 -37.01
C ALA A 75 -16.47 16.69 -37.71
N ILE A 76 -15.34 16.93 -38.37
CA ILE A 76 -15.06 18.08 -39.25
C ILE A 76 -14.59 17.52 -40.59
N ASN A 77 -15.25 17.86 -41.70
CA ASN A 77 -14.95 17.34 -43.04
C ASN A 77 -14.87 15.80 -43.08
N ASP A 78 -15.84 15.13 -42.43
CA ASP A 78 -15.90 13.68 -42.23
C ASP A 78 -14.74 13.05 -41.42
N VAL A 79 -13.82 13.85 -40.88
CA VAL A 79 -12.77 13.41 -39.96
C VAL A 79 -13.28 13.52 -38.53
N ARG A 80 -13.27 12.42 -37.78
CA ARG A 80 -13.82 12.39 -36.42
C ARG A 80 -12.98 13.24 -35.46
N VAL A 81 -13.66 13.97 -34.57
CA VAL A 81 -13.02 14.69 -33.48
C VAL A 81 -12.49 13.67 -32.45
N ALA A 82 -11.26 13.88 -32.02
CA ALA A 82 -10.61 13.07 -31.00
C ALA A 82 -11.26 13.30 -29.63
N THR A 83 -11.44 12.20 -28.89
CA THR A 83 -11.87 12.16 -27.51
C THR A 83 -10.76 11.59 -26.64
N GLY A 84 -10.91 11.61 -25.31
CA GLY A 84 -9.89 11.08 -24.41
C GLY A 84 -9.49 9.61 -24.65
N ARG A 85 -10.33 8.80 -25.31
CA ARG A 85 -10.04 7.39 -25.67
C ARG A 85 -9.16 7.23 -26.90
N ASP A 86 -8.99 8.30 -27.67
CA ASP A 86 -8.22 8.28 -28.91
C ASP A 86 -6.73 8.58 -28.65
N PHE A 87 -6.35 8.87 -27.40
CA PHE A 87 -4.96 9.08 -26.98
C PHE A 87 -4.37 7.84 -26.30
N ASP A 88 -3.09 7.57 -26.55
CA ASP A 88 -2.33 6.55 -25.84
C ASP A 88 -1.75 7.06 -24.51
N ALA A 89 -0.95 6.21 -23.84
CA ALA A 89 -0.35 6.54 -22.55
C ALA A 89 0.74 7.62 -22.63
N GLN A 90 1.22 7.94 -23.83
CA GLN A 90 2.21 8.98 -24.11
C GLN A 90 1.53 10.30 -24.54
N GLY A 91 0.19 10.36 -24.47
CA GLY A 91 -0.58 11.53 -24.87
C GLY A 91 -0.62 11.74 -26.39
N GLN A 92 -0.26 10.72 -27.18
CA GLN A 92 -0.27 10.79 -28.64
C GLN A 92 -1.56 10.19 -29.19
N LEU A 93 -1.99 10.66 -30.36
CA LEU A 93 -3.13 10.07 -31.05
C LEU A 93 -2.83 8.62 -31.45
N SER A 94 -3.60 7.70 -30.90
CA SER A 94 -3.55 6.28 -31.23
C SER A 94 -4.16 5.95 -32.61
N GLN A 95 -4.96 6.86 -33.16
CA GLN A 95 -5.63 6.71 -34.44
C GLN A 95 -5.35 7.91 -35.35
N ALA A 96 -4.83 7.65 -36.55
CA ALA A 96 -4.47 8.69 -37.52
C ALA A 96 -5.66 9.35 -38.22
N ASP A 97 -6.87 8.76 -38.14
CA ASP A 97 -8.10 9.25 -38.76
C ASP A 97 -8.90 10.20 -37.84
N ARG A 98 -8.22 10.79 -36.84
CA ARG A 98 -8.81 11.69 -35.85
C ARG A 98 -8.19 13.07 -35.91
N THR A 99 -9.01 14.09 -35.70
CA THR A 99 -8.58 15.48 -35.57
C THR A 99 -8.71 15.96 -34.13
N VAL A 100 -7.68 16.62 -33.61
CA VAL A 100 -7.68 17.17 -32.25
C VAL A 100 -8.08 18.63 -32.33
N ILE A 101 -9.06 19.01 -31.53
CA ILE A 101 -9.41 20.41 -31.32
C ILE A 101 -8.66 20.88 -30.09
N ASN A 102 -7.87 21.95 -30.24
CA ASN A 102 -7.25 22.62 -29.10
C ASN A 102 -8.14 23.75 -28.58
N THR A 103 -7.78 24.33 -27.43
CA THR A 103 -8.55 25.39 -26.76
C THR A 103 -8.87 26.60 -27.65
N ASP A 104 -7.90 27.06 -28.43
CA ASP A 104 -8.08 28.25 -29.28
C ASP A 104 -9.00 27.94 -30.47
N GLN A 105 -8.78 26.80 -31.13
CA GLN A 105 -9.66 26.31 -32.19
C GLN A 105 -11.08 26.09 -31.65
N GLY A 106 -11.21 25.54 -30.45
CA GLY A 106 -12.51 25.29 -29.83
C GLY A 106 -13.31 26.57 -29.59
N LYS A 107 -12.66 27.61 -29.06
CA LYS A 107 -13.28 28.94 -28.86
C LYS A 107 -13.64 29.62 -30.19
N GLN A 108 -12.80 29.49 -31.20
CA GLN A 108 -13.06 30.01 -32.54
C GLN A 108 -14.28 29.32 -33.17
N LEU A 109 -14.34 27.99 -33.10
CA LEU A 109 -15.47 27.22 -33.60
C LEU A 109 -16.76 27.52 -32.85
N ALA A 110 -16.72 27.64 -31.51
CA ALA A 110 -17.90 28.00 -30.71
C ALA A 110 -18.47 29.37 -31.15
N SER A 111 -17.59 30.36 -31.35
CA SER A 111 -17.99 31.70 -31.81
C SER A 111 -18.53 31.68 -33.24
N ALA A 112 -17.87 30.95 -34.15
CA ALA A 112 -18.22 30.90 -35.56
C ALA A 112 -19.52 30.12 -35.85
N LEU A 113 -19.85 29.13 -35.02
CA LEU A 113 -21.01 28.27 -35.19
C LEU A 113 -22.24 28.72 -34.39
N THR A 114 -22.10 29.71 -33.51
CA THR A 114 -23.24 30.23 -32.74
C THR A 114 -24.22 30.93 -33.68
N GLY A 115 -25.49 30.54 -33.60
CA GLY A 115 -26.57 31.04 -34.45
C GLY A 115 -26.61 30.41 -35.85
N VAL A 116 -25.75 29.43 -36.15
CA VAL A 116 -25.75 28.72 -37.44
C VAL A 116 -26.91 27.72 -37.50
N GLU A 117 -27.55 27.65 -38.67
CA GLU A 117 -28.53 26.63 -39.01
C GLU A 117 -27.83 25.33 -39.43
N PHE A 118 -28.22 24.24 -38.78
CA PHE A 118 -27.83 22.88 -39.10
C PHE A 118 -29.00 22.13 -39.72
N THR A 119 -28.70 21.24 -40.66
CA THR A 119 -29.68 20.31 -41.23
C THR A 119 -29.57 18.96 -40.56
N VAL A 120 -30.71 18.37 -40.19
CA VAL A 120 -30.78 16.99 -39.69
C VAL A 120 -30.43 16.02 -40.81
N GLN A 121 -29.28 15.37 -40.69
CA GLN A 121 -28.78 14.41 -41.67
C GLN A 121 -29.40 13.03 -41.48
N SER A 122 -29.58 12.59 -40.23
CA SER A 122 -30.28 11.35 -39.93
C SER A 122 -30.90 11.36 -38.53
N VAL A 123 -32.00 10.61 -38.40
CA VAL A 123 -32.65 10.26 -37.12
C VAL A 123 -32.83 8.75 -37.13
N GLU A 124 -31.96 8.04 -36.40
CA GLU A 124 -31.88 6.59 -36.42
C GLU A 124 -32.38 6.00 -35.09
N PRO A 125 -33.59 5.42 -35.03
CA PRO A 125 -34.02 4.62 -33.91
C PRO A 125 -33.39 3.22 -33.99
N LYS A 126 -32.70 2.79 -32.92
CA LYS A 126 -32.15 1.44 -32.78
C LYS A 126 -32.77 0.75 -31.57
N PRO A 127 -33.25 -0.50 -31.71
CA PRO A 127 -33.75 -1.26 -30.56
C PRO A 127 -32.68 -1.37 -29.46
N TYR A 128 -33.03 -0.95 -28.25
CA TYR A 128 -32.22 -1.16 -27.05
C TYR A 128 -32.71 -2.41 -26.36
N ARG A 129 -31.78 -3.29 -25.99
CA ARG A 129 -32.08 -4.49 -25.22
C ARG A 129 -30.95 -4.80 -24.26
N ARG A 130 -31.27 -4.91 -22.98
CA ARG A 130 -30.32 -5.28 -21.94
C ARG A 130 -30.81 -6.51 -21.18
N ARG A 131 -29.93 -7.51 -21.12
CA ARG A 131 -30.22 -8.76 -20.41
C ARG A 131 -29.91 -8.64 -18.93
N PRO A 132 -30.70 -9.30 -18.05
CA PRO A 132 -30.37 -9.39 -16.65
C PRO A 132 -29.05 -10.12 -16.47
N SER A 133 -28.26 -9.62 -15.51
CA SER A 133 -27.01 -10.26 -15.15
C SER A 133 -27.24 -11.56 -14.38
N ALA A 134 -26.23 -12.44 -14.40
CA ALA A 134 -26.28 -13.72 -13.70
C ALA A 134 -26.48 -13.57 -12.17
N PRO A 135 -27.03 -14.59 -11.49
CA PRO A 135 -27.01 -14.71 -10.04
C PRO A 135 -25.61 -14.51 -9.45
N PHE A 136 -25.54 -14.18 -8.17
CA PHE A 136 -24.26 -13.92 -7.54
C PHE A 136 -23.40 -15.17 -7.44
N MET A 137 -22.12 -14.99 -7.74
CA MET A 137 -21.02 -15.80 -7.22
C MET A 137 -20.21 -14.91 -6.27
N THR A 138 -19.18 -15.45 -5.63
CA THR A 138 -18.44 -14.73 -4.59
C THR A 138 -17.82 -13.44 -5.08
N SER A 139 -17.18 -13.47 -6.26
CA SER A 139 -16.50 -12.31 -6.83
C SER A 139 -17.48 -11.22 -7.25
N THR A 140 -18.61 -11.57 -7.88
CA THR A 140 -19.63 -10.58 -8.28
C THR A 140 -20.38 -10.00 -7.09
N LEU A 141 -20.58 -10.77 -6.02
CA LEU A 141 -21.15 -10.25 -4.77
C LEU A 141 -20.23 -9.22 -4.12
N GLN A 142 -18.92 -9.50 -4.04
CA GLN A 142 -17.94 -8.56 -3.50
C GLN A 142 -17.86 -7.27 -4.34
N GLN A 143 -17.89 -7.40 -5.67
CA GLN A 143 -17.90 -6.26 -6.59
C GLN A 143 -19.14 -5.37 -6.41
N GLU A 144 -20.35 -5.96 -6.46
CA GLU A 144 -21.60 -5.20 -6.33
C GLU A 144 -21.78 -4.62 -4.92
N ALA A 145 -21.38 -5.34 -3.86
CA ALA A 145 -21.44 -4.81 -2.50
C ALA A 145 -20.47 -3.63 -2.29
N SER A 146 -19.30 -3.66 -2.94
CA SER A 146 -18.38 -2.51 -2.93
C SER A 146 -18.96 -1.32 -3.67
N GLY A 147 -19.52 -1.52 -4.88
CA GLY A 147 -20.07 -0.43 -5.70
C GLY A 147 -21.36 0.17 -5.13
N ARG A 148 -22.31 -0.68 -4.71
CA ARG A 148 -23.66 -0.24 -4.28
C ARG A 148 -23.77 0.03 -2.78
N LEU A 149 -22.99 -0.67 -1.95
CA LEU A 149 -23.10 -0.57 -0.48
C LEU A 149 -21.89 0.11 0.18
N GLY A 150 -20.79 0.30 -0.55
CA GLY A 150 -19.52 0.80 -0.01
C GLY A 150 -18.83 -0.22 0.91
N PHE A 151 -19.16 -1.51 0.80
CA PHE A 151 -18.58 -2.55 1.66
C PHE A 151 -17.21 -2.99 1.14
N SER A 152 -16.25 -3.18 2.05
CA SER A 152 -15.04 -3.93 1.72
C SER A 152 -15.35 -5.42 1.51
N ALA A 153 -14.50 -6.13 0.78
CA ALA A 153 -14.61 -7.56 0.59
C ALA A 153 -14.70 -8.31 1.93
N SER A 154 -13.91 -7.93 2.93
CA SER A 154 -13.98 -8.52 4.28
C SER A 154 -15.31 -8.25 4.99
N ARG A 155 -15.85 -7.02 4.88
CA ARG A 155 -17.16 -6.66 5.45
C ARG A 155 -18.29 -7.44 4.76
N THR A 156 -18.26 -7.52 3.43
CA THR A 156 -19.20 -8.31 2.62
C THR A 156 -19.18 -9.78 3.02
N MET A 157 -18.00 -10.40 3.10
CA MET A 157 -17.90 -11.81 3.48
C MET A 157 -18.29 -12.06 4.94
N GLY A 158 -18.03 -11.11 5.85
CA GLY A 158 -18.47 -11.21 7.24
C GLY A 158 -19.99 -11.14 7.38
N ALA A 159 -20.67 -10.28 6.62
CA ALA A 159 -22.13 -10.23 6.59
C ALA A 159 -22.74 -11.46 5.91
N ALA A 160 -22.16 -11.92 4.80
CA ALA A 160 -22.60 -13.13 4.10
C ALA A 160 -22.45 -14.39 4.95
N GLN A 161 -21.36 -14.52 5.71
CA GLN A 161 -21.14 -15.63 6.66
C GLN A 161 -22.29 -15.71 7.68
N LYS A 162 -22.64 -14.57 8.30
CA LYS A 162 -23.75 -14.51 9.27
C LYS A 162 -25.08 -14.88 8.63
N LEU A 163 -25.38 -14.33 7.46
CA LEU A 163 -26.60 -14.66 6.71
C LEU A 163 -26.67 -16.17 6.38
N TYR A 164 -25.54 -16.80 6.05
CA TYR A 164 -25.49 -18.23 5.78
C TYR A 164 -25.71 -19.07 7.05
N GLU A 165 -25.03 -18.73 8.15
CA GLU A 165 -25.17 -19.40 9.45
C GLU A 165 -26.59 -19.28 10.04
N GLU A 166 -27.26 -18.15 9.79
CA GLU A 166 -28.66 -17.90 10.17
C GLU A 166 -29.68 -18.53 9.19
N GLY A 167 -29.20 -19.16 8.11
CA GLY A 167 -30.05 -19.86 7.14
C GLY A 167 -30.81 -18.94 6.18
N HIS A 168 -30.32 -17.72 5.95
CA HIS A 168 -30.94 -16.74 5.04
C HIS A 168 -30.47 -16.86 3.58
N ILE A 169 -29.22 -17.26 3.34
CA ILE A 169 -28.65 -17.41 2.00
C ILE A 169 -27.96 -18.76 1.82
N THR A 170 -27.74 -19.16 0.57
CA THR A 170 -26.87 -20.29 0.22
C THR A 170 -25.40 -20.00 0.51
N TYR A 171 -24.54 -21.01 0.38
CA TYR A 171 -23.12 -20.90 0.72
C TYR A 171 -22.43 -19.81 -0.12
N MET A 172 -21.81 -18.86 0.57
CA MET A 172 -21.28 -17.62 0.00
C MET A 172 -19.88 -17.74 -0.63
N ARG A 173 -19.25 -18.91 -0.61
CA ARG A 173 -17.95 -19.18 -1.25
C ARG A 173 -18.15 -20.14 -2.41
N THR A 174 -18.64 -19.59 -3.51
CA THR A 174 -18.99 -20.28 -4.75
C THR A 174 -18.46 -19.50 -5.96
N ASP A 175 -18.04 -20.20 -6.99
CA ASP A 175 -17.72 -19.68 -8.33
C ASP A 175 -18.83 -19.99 -9.36
N SER A 176 -19.91 -20.63 -8.90
CA SER A 176 -21.09 -20.98 -9.70
C SER A 176 -22.11 -19.86 -9.74
N THR A 177 -22.73 -19.69 -10.91
CA THR A 177 -23.91 -18.82 -11.11
C THR A 177 -25.19 -19.61 -11.33
N THR A 178 -25.12 -20.93 -11.21
CA THR A 178 -26.23 -21.85 -11.47
C THR A 178 -27.27 -21.77 -10.35
N LEU A 179 -28.55 -21.83 -10.71
CA LEU A 179 -29.66 -22.04 -9.78
C LEU A 179 -30.19 -23.46 -9.93
N SER A 180 -30.53 -24.09 -8.81
CA SER A 180 -31.22 -25.37 -8.74
C SER A 180 -32.63 -25.28 -9.34
N ALA A 181 -33.21 -26.42 -9.72
CA ALA A 181 -34.57 -26.47 -10.24
C ALA A 181 -35.60 -25.88 -9.25
N ASP A 182 -35.43 -26.17 -7.96
CA ASP A 182 -36.29 -25.65 -6.89
C ASP A 182 -36.14 -24.12 -6.75
N ALA A 183 -34.91 -23.61 -6.80
CA ALA A 183 -34.66 -22.17 -6.76
C ALA A 183 -35.23 -21.43 -7.98
N LEU A 184 -35.13 -22.02 -9.17
CA LEU A 184 -35.75 -21.48 -10.38
C LEU A 184 -37.28 -21.43 -10.23
N SER A 185 -37.89 -22.50 -9.71
CA SER A 185 -39.34 -22.55 -9.46
C SER A 185 -39.78 -21.48 -8.44
N ALA A 186 -39.04 -21.35 -7.34
CA ALA A 186 -39.30 -20.34 -6.31
C ALA A 186 -39.17 -18.91 -6.85
N ALA A 187 -38.10 -18.60 -7.60
CA ALA A 187 -37.90 -17.29 -8.23
C ALA A 187 -39.06 -16.94 -9.16
N ARG A 188 -39.44 -17.86 -10.05
CA ARG A 188 -40.50 -17.64 -11.05
C ARG A 188 -41.87 -17.49 -10.40
N THR A 189 -42.14 -18.24 -9.33
CA THR A 189 -43.38 -18.11 -8.54
C THR A 189 -43.45 -16.74 -7.88
N LEU A 190 -42.39 -16.34 -7.18
CA LEU A 190 -42.33 -15.04 -6.52
C LEU A 190 -42.43 -13.88 -7.52
N ILE A 191 -41.81 -14.00 -8.70
CA ILE A 191 -41.94 -12.98 -9.75
C ILE A 191 -43.38 -12.83 -10.20
N ARG A 192 -44.05 -13.95 -10.49
CA ARG A 192 -45.45 -13.97 -10.93
C ARG A 192 -46.38 -13.35 -9.89
N GLU A 193 -46.21 -13.71 -8.62
CA GLU A 193 -47.05 -13.22 -7.53
C GLU A 193 -46.83 -11.73 -7.23
N ARG A 194 -45.58 -11.26 -7.31
CA ARG A 194 -45.22 -9.91 -6.83
C ARG A 194 -45.14 -8.86 -7.93
N PHE A 195 -44.71 -9.24 -9.13
CA PHE A 195 -44.46 -8.31 -10.24
C PHE A 195 -45.35 -8.56 -11.46
N GLY A 196 -46.10 -9.67 -11.48
CA GLY A 196 -46.99 -10.02 -12.58
C GLY A 196 -46.37 -11.02 -13.57
N SER A 197 -47.24 -11.77 -14.24
CA SER A 197 -46.84 -12.78 -15.24
C SER A 197 -46.14 -12.18 -16.46
N ASP A 198 -46.42 -10.92 -16.78
CA ASP A 198 -45.84 -10.15 -17.88
C ASP A 198 -44.37 -9.76 -17.65
N GLN A 199 -43.89 -9.85 -16.40
CA GLN A 199 -42.48 -9.62 -16.05
C GLN A 199 -41.63 -10.90 -16.12
N LEU A 200 -42.24 -12.03 -16.43
CA LEU A 200 -41.61 -13.34 -16.47
C LEU A 200 -41.28 -13.76 -17.92
N PRO A 201 -40.04 -14.18 -18.21
CA PRO A 201 -39.72 -14.75 -19.51
C PRO A 201 -40.39 -16.13 -19.66
N ALA A 202 -40.72 -16.48 -20.91
CA ALA A 202 -41.38 -17.74 -21.26
C ALA A 202 -40.63 -18.94 -20.67
N ASP A 203 -39.33 -19.01 -20.92
CA ASP A 203 -38.43 -20.02 -20.37
C ASP A 203 -37.63 -19.51 -19.18
N ALA A 204 -37.23 -20.43 -18.29
CA ALA A 204 -36.30 -20.13 -17.21
C ALA A 204 -34.93 -19.74 -17.78
N ARG A 205 -34.29 -18.73 -17.18
CA ARG A 205 -32.96 -18.30 -17.62
C ARG A 205 -31.90 -19.14 -16.94
N VAL A 206 -31.05 -19.78 -17.75
CA VAL A 206 -29.94 -20.60 -17.28
C VAL A 206 -28.62 -19.88 -17.53
N TYR A 207 -27.84 -19.70 -16.47
CA TYR A 207 -26.54 -19.03 -16.51
C TYR A 207 -25.43 -20.05 -16.29
N ASN A 208 -25.00 -20.69 -17.37
CA ASN A 208 -23.93 -21.68 -17.32
C ASN A 208 -22.58 -20.96 -17.37
N LYS A 209 -21.81 -21.07 -16.28
CA LYS A 209 -20.39 -20.74 -16.24
C LYS A 209 -19.62 -22.03 -15.99
N LYS A 210 -18.51 -22.24 -16.70
CA LYS A 210 -17.63 -23.37 -16.44
C LYS A 210 -16.98 -23.17 -15.07
N VAL A 211 -17.44 -23.93 -14.08
CA VAL A 211 -16.84 -24.03 -12.75
C VAL A 211 -15.47 -24.69 -12.91
N LYS A 212 -14.41 -24.09 -12.35
CA LYS A 212 -13.05 -24.62 -12.52
C LYS A 212 -12.82 -25.90 -11.71
N ASN A 213 -13.41 -25.99 -10.51
CA ASN A 213 -13.33 -27.18 -9.67
C ASN A 213 -14.72 -27.79 -9.46
N ALA A 214 -15.03 -28.82 -10.25
CA ALA A 214 -16.33 -29.49 -10.23
C ALA A 214 -16.64 -30.28 -8.95
N GLN A 215 -15.68 -30.46 -8.03
CA GLN A 215 -15.92 -31.13 -6.74
C GLN A 215 -16.70 -30.23 -5.77
N GLU A 216 -16.58 -28.89 -5.90
CA GLU A 216 -17.37 -27.90 -5.14
C GLU A 216 -18.67 -27.59 -5.92
N ALA A 217 -19.56 -28.57 -6.07
CA ALA A 217 -20.86 -28.43 -6.73
C ALA A 217 -21.82 -27.52 -5.93
N HIS A 218 -21.45 -26.24 -5.81
CA HIS A 218 -22.20 -25.21 -5.13
C HIS A 218 -23.11 -24.47 -6.10
N GLU A 219 -24.24 -24.02 -5.57
CA GLU A 219 -25.16 -23.14 -6.27
C GLU A 219 -24.65 -21.70 -6.24
N ALA A 220 -25.29 -20.81 -7.00
CA ALA A 220 -25.17 -19.38 -6.82
C ALA A 220 -25.50 -18.94 -5.38
N ILE A 221 -24.99 -17.76 -4.99
CA ILE A 221 -25.37 -17.06 -3.77
C ILE A 221 -26.76 -16.46 -3.99
N ARG A 222 -27.75 -16.99 -3.29
CA ARG A 222 -29.17 -16.64 -3.40
C ARG A 222 -29.88 -16.80 -2.06
N PRO A 223 -31.13 -16.31 -1.89
CA PRO A 223 -31.94 -16.63 -0.72
C PRO A 223 -32.10 -18.14 -0.52
N ALA A 224 -32.02 -18.60 0.73
CA ALA A 224 -32.20 -20.02 1.10
C ALA A 224 -33.67 -20.40 1.31
N GLY A 225 -33.95 -21.71 1.26
CA GLY A 225 -35.29 -22.27 1.43
C GLY A 225 -36.22 -22.08 0.24
N ASP A 226 -37.46 -22.55 0.41
CA ASP A 226 -38.46 -22.66 -0.66
C ASP A 226 -39.41 -21.43 -0.71
N ALA A 227 -39.38 -20.59 0.33
CA ALA A 227 -40.15 -19.35 0.43
C ALA A 227 -39.21 -18.17 0.69
N TRP A 228 -38.86 -17.44 -0.37
CA TRP A 228 -37.92 -16.32 -0.30
C TRP A 228 -38.60 -15.10 0.30
N ARG A 229 -38.30 -14.84 1.57
CA ARG A 229 -38.87 -13.72 2.33
C ARG A 229 -38.35 -12.39 1.80
N ASN A 230 -39.22 -11.38 1.80
CA ASN A 230 -38.80 -10.01 1.55
C ASN A 230 -37.80 -9.59 2.65
N PRO A 231 -36.77 -8.80 2.32
CA PRO A 231 -35.92 -8.16 3.32
C PRO A 231 -36.69 -7.53 4.50
N ALA A 232 -37.84 -6.92 4.25
CA ALA A 232 -38.70 -6.34 5.30
C ALA A 232 -39.31 -7.40 6.25
N ASP A 233 -39.51 -8.63 5.78
CA ASP A 233 -40.20 -9.72 6.48
C ASP A 233 -39.25 -10.63 7.27
N LEU A 234 -37.93 -10.47 7.09
CA LEU A 234 -36.91 -11.25 7.81
C LEU A 234 -36.71 -10.84 9.28
N GLY A 235 -37.41 -9.78 9.73
CA GLY A 235 -37.36 -9.36 11.12
C GLY A 235 -36.13 -8.52 11.47
N PHE A 236 -35.48 -7.89 10.48
CA PHE A 236 -34.53 -6.80 10.70
C PHE A 236 -35.27 -5.55 11.25
N LYS A 237 -35.72 -5.60 12.51
CA LYS A 237 -36.49 -4.55 13.19
C LYS A 237 -35.58 -3.60 13.99
N GLY A 238 -36.03 -2.37 14.22
CA GLY A 238 -35.33 -1.36 15.04
C GLY A 238 -33.98 -0.97 14.43
N ASP A 239 -32.94 -0.84 15.26
CA ASP A 239 -31.57 -0.47 14.82
C ASP A 239 -30.94 -1.47 13.82
N LYS A 240 -31.56 -2.63 13.56
CA LYS A 240 -31.06 -3.66 12.63
C LYS A 240 -31.56 -3.51 11.19
N THR A 241 -32.53 -2.62 10.92
CA THR A 241 -33.12 -2.46 9.58
C THR A 241 -32.09 -1.97 8.55
N ASP A 242 -31.08 -1.24 8.99
CA ASP A 242 -29.94 -0.78 8.17
C ASP A 242 -28.64 -1.58 8.45
N SER A 243 -28.74 -2.77 9.04
CA SER A 243 -27.58 -3.62 9.29
C SER A 243 -26.93 -4.12 8.00
N ASP A 244 -25.64 -4.47 8.08
CA ASP A 244 -24.91 -5.02 6.94
C ASP A 244 -25.57 -6.28 6.36
N GLN A 245 -26.11 -7.14 7.23
CA GLN A 245 -26.87 -8.33 6.81
C GLN A 245 -28.14 -7.96 6.04
N ALA A 246 -28.90 -6.97 6.51
CA ALA A 246 -30.14 -6.54 5.86
C ALA A 246 -29.85 -5.98 4.45
N ARG A 247 -28.88 -5.07 4.35
CA ARG A 247 -28.48 -4.45 3.08
C ARG A 247 -27.91 -5.48 2.10
N LEU A 248 -27.07 -6.39 2.57
CA LEU A 248 -26.47 -7.43 1.73
C LEU A 248 -27.51 -8.46 1.29
N TYR A 249 -28.43 -8.87 2.17
CA TYR A 249 -29.52 -9.76 1.82
C TYR A 249 -30.43 -9.14 0.75
N HIS A 250 -30.80 -7.86 0.91
CA HIS A 250 -31.59 -7.15 -0.10
C HIS A 250 -30.89 -7.15 -1.46
N LEU A 251 -29.58 -6.88 -1.50
CA LEU A 251 -28.80 -6.95 -2.74
C LEU A 251 -28.83 -8.35 -3.36
N ILE A 252 -28.59 -9.40 -2.57
CA ILE A 252 -28.64 -10.80 -3.01
C ILE A 252 -30.01 -11.16 -3.57
N TRP A 253 -31.07 -10.85 -2.82
CA TRP A 253 -32.45 -11.10 -3.19
C TRP A 253 -32.80 -10.40 -4.52
N SER A 254 -32.52 -9.11 -4.64
CA SER A 254 -32.81 -8.35 -5.86
C SER A 254 -32.06 -8.91 -7.07
N ARG A 255 -30.79 -9.34 -6.92
CA ARG A 255 -30.01 -9.93 -8.01
C ARG A 255 -30.59 -11.26 -8.47
N THR A 256 -30.95 -12.14 -7.54
CA THR A 256 -31.51 -13.45 -7.87
C THR A 256 -32.84 -13.29 -8.61
N ILE A 257 -33.73 -12.43 -8.12
CA ILE A 257 -35.02 -12.15 -8.78
C ILE A 257 -34.82 -11.53 -10.16
N ALA A 258 -34.04 -10.46 -10.26
CA ALA A 258 -33.75 -9.80 -11.53
C ALA A 258 -33.19 -10.76 -12.58
N SER A 259 -32.34 -11.71 -12.18
CA SER A 259 -31.77 -12.72 -13.09
C SER A 259 -32.81 -13.60 -13.79
N GLN A 260 -34.05 -13.67 -13.28
CA GLN A 260 -35.13 -14.48 -13.85
C GLN A 260 -36.28 -13.64 -14.44
N MET A 261 -36.11 -12.31 -14.55
CA MET A 261 -37.10 -11.40 -15.14
C MET A 261 -36.87 -11.16 -16.64
N ASN A 262 -37.79 -10.43 -17.27
CA ASN A 262 -37.67 -9.98 -18.66
C ASN A 262 -36.49 -9.02 -18.86
N ASP A 263 -36.02 -8.94 -20.10
CA ASP A 263 -34.99 -7.98 -20.49
C ASP A 263 -35.53 -6.56 -20.34
N ALA A 264 -34.64 -5.61 -20.10
CA ALA A 264 -34.99 -4.20 -20.26
C ALA A 264 -34.94 -3.87 -21.76
N GLU A 265 -36.02 -3.30 -22.28
CA GLU A 265 -36.20 -3.00 -23.70
C GLU A 265 -36.58 -1.53 -23.89
N GLY A 266 -36.16 -0.97 -25.02
CA GLY A 266 -36.37 0.43 -25.33
C GLY A 266 -35.90 0.77 -26.74
N GLN A 267 -35.71 2.06 -26.98
CA GLN A 267 -35.12 2.56 -28.22
C GLN A 267 -34.07 3.59 -27.90
N THR A 268 -32.90 3.46 -28.54
CA THR A 268 -31.89 4.52 -28.58
C THR A 268 -32.07 5.27 -29.89
N VAL A 269 -32.40 6.56 -29.82
CA VAL A 269 -32.48 7.44 -30.99
C VAL A 269 -31.16 8.19 -31.10
N THR A 270 -30.52 8.10 -32.27
CA THR A 270 -29.33 8.90 -32.61
C THR A 270 -29.69 9.93 -33.65
N ILE A 271 -29.42 11.21 -33.35
CA ILE A 271 -29.63 12.33 -34.27
C ILE A 271 -28.26 12.82 -34.73
N ARG A 272 -28.10 12.96 -36.05
CA ARG A 272 -26.91 13.56 -36.67
C ARG A 272 -27.30 14.83 -37.40
N LEU A 273 -26.54 15.88 -37.16
CA LEU A 273 -26.73 17.22 -37.69
C LEU A 273 -25.49 17.63 -38.48
N ALA A 274 -25.65 18.38 -39.57
CA ALA A 274 -24.50 18.96 -40.26
C ALA A 274 -24.78 20.38 -40.75
N ALA A 275 -23.74 21.21 -40.75
CA ALA A 275 -23.74 22.54 -41.35
C ALA A 275 -22.42 22.79 -42.07
N THR A 276 -22.48 23.55 -43.16
CA THR A 276 -21.30 24.00 -43.92
C THR A 276 -21.29 25.53 -44.01
N PRO A 277 -21.07 26.24 -42.88
CA PRO A 277 -21.14 27.70 -42.86
C PRO A 277 -20.07 28.29 -43.78
N SER A 278 -20.47 29.25 -44.61
CA SER A 278 -19.61 29.89 -45.63
C SER A 278 -19.01 28.95 -46.69
N GLY A 279 -19.42 27.68 -46.75
CA GLY A 279 -19.06 26.73 -47.82
C GLY A 279 -17.64 26.14 -47.76
N SER A 280 -16.88 26.35 -46.67
CA SER A 280 -15.47 25.93 -46.58
C SER A 280 -15.28 24.59 -45.86
N GLU A 281 -15.93 24.40 -44.71
CA GLU A 281 -15.83 23.18 -43.91
C GLU A 281 -17.22 22.69 -43.50
N THR A 282 -17.39 21.37 -43.41
CA THR A 282 -18.60 20.72 -42.93
C THR A 282 -18.41 20.26 -41.49
N TYR A 283 -19.26 20.73 -40.58
CA TYR A 283 -19.24 20.36 -39.17
C TYR A 283 -20.40 19.42 -38.87
N GLN A 284 -20.11 18.30 -38.21
CA GLN A 284 -21.11 17.28 -37.87
C GLN A 284 -21.30 17.21 -36.36
N PHE A 285 -22.53 17.43 -35.91
CA PHE A 285 -22.92 17.29 -34.51
C PHE A 285 -23.77 16.04 -34.33
N GLY A 286 -23.68 15.43 -33.15
CA GLY A 286 -24.40 14.22 -32.80
C GLY A 286 -24.97 14.28 -31.39
N THR A 287 -26.13 13.68 -31.21
CA THR A 287 -26.69 13.40 -29.88
C THR A 287 -27.40 12.06 -29.90
N SER A 288 -27.51 11.44 -28.73
CA SER A 288 -28.27 10.22 -28.54
C SER A 288 -29.02 10.25 -27.22
N GLY A 289 -30.21 9.65 -27.23
CA GLY A 289 -31.05 9.48 -26.06
C GLY A 289 -31.69 8.09 -26.11
N THR A 290 -31.76 7.43 -24.96
CA THR A 290 -32.46 6.15 -24.83
C THR A 290 -33.77 6.35 -24.09
N VAL A 291 -34.84 5.75 -24.60
CA VAL A 291 -36.13 5.67 -23.92
C VAL A 291 -36.38 4.21 -23.61
N ILE A 292 -36.42 3.87 -22.31
CA ILE A 292 -36.76 2.52 -21.84
C ILE A 292 -38.28 2.40 -21.85
N THR A 293 -38.82 1.57 -22.76
CA THR A 293 -40.27 1.33 -22.87
C THR A 293 -40.72 0.17 -22.00
N SER A 294 -39.83 -0.77 -21.69
CA SER A 294 -40.06 -1.88 -20.77
C SER A 294 -38.87 -2.01 -19.83
N PRO A 295 -39.00 -1.65 -18.53
CA PRO A 295 -37.87 -1.69 -17.60
C PRO A 295 -37.41 -3.12 -17.27
N GLY A 296 -38.28 -4.13 -17.42
CA GLY A 296 -37.98 -5.51 -17.10
C GLY A 296 -37.30 -5.67 -15.73
N PHE A 297 -36.16 -6.36 -15.70
CA PHE A 297 -35.38 -6.58 -14.47
C PHE A 297 -34.88 -5.30 -13.76
N LEU A 298 -34.78 -4.16 -14.46
CA LEU A 298 -34.33 -2.89 -13.86
C LEU A 298 -35.32 -2.38 -12.81
N ALA A 299 -36.60 -2.75 -12.89
CA ALA A 299 -37.61 -2.38 -11.90
C ALA A 299 -37.29 -2.93 -10.49
N VAL A 300 -36.47 -3.98 -10.40
CA VAL A 300 -36.11 -4.64 -9.12
C VAL A 300 -34.66 -4.36 -8.73
N TYR A 301 -33.74 -4.44 -9.69
CA TYR A 301 -32.31 -4.30 -9.40
C TYR A 301 -31.80 -2.86 -9.45
N GLY A 302 -32.55 -1.98 -10.14
CA GLY A 302 -32.10 -0.64 -10.45
C GLY A 302 -30.86 -0.60 -11.35
N ARG A 303 -30.53 0.61 -11.82
CA ARG A 303 -29.33 0.88 -12.60
C ARG A 303 -28.07 0.84 -11.72
N GLN A 304 -26.93 0.51 -12.29
CA GLN A 304 -25.63 0.77 -11.68
C GLN A 304 -25.26 2.25 -11.84
N SER A 305 -24.49 2.80 -10.91
CA SER A 305 -24.01 4.19 -10.94
C SER A 305 -23.10 4.52 -12.12
N ASP A 306 -22.48 3.50 -12.72
CA ASP A 306 -21.51 3.64 -13.81
C ASP A 306 -22.18 3.57 -15.20
N GLU A 307 -23.52 3.54 -15.25
CA GLU A 307 -24.31 3.59 -16.49
C GLU A 307 -24.44 5.05 -16.94
N SER A 308 -24.15 5.32 -18.22
CA SER A 308 -24.00 6.68 -18.77
C SER A 308 -25.28 7.51 -18.70
N ASP A 309 -25.13 8.82 -18.47
CA ASP A 309 -26.21 9.82 -18.46
C ASP A 309 -27.00 9.94 -19.79
N ASP A 310 -26.54 9.30 -20.87
CA ASP A 310 -27.21 9.30 -22.18
C ASP A 310 -28.53 8.48 -22.20
N GLU A 311 -28.81 7.70 -21.15
CA GLU A 311 -29.91 6.72 -21.16
C GLU A 311 -31.31 7.26 -20.75
N GLU A 312 -31.45 8.57 -20.43
CA GLU A 312 -32.74 9.24 -20.16
C GLU A 312 -32.82 10.68 -20.75
N ARG A 313 -32.09 10.96 -21.83
CA ARG A 313 -32.24 12.25 -22.52
C ARG A 313 -33.52 12.26 -23.35
N GLU A 314 -34.43 13.16 -23.01
CA GLU A 314 -35.55 13.52 -23.88
C GLU A 314 -35.01 14.22 -25.13
N LEU A 315 -35.33 13.66 -26.30
CA LEU A 315 -34.96 14.23 -27.59
C LEU A 315 -36.21 14.76 -28.30
N PRO A 316 -36.11 15.89 -29.00
CA PRO A 316 -37.23 16.41 -29.79
C PRO A 316 -37.58 15.46 -30.94
N ASN A 317 -38.85 15.52 -31.36
CA ASN A 317 -39.32 14.79 -32.52
C ASN A 317 -38.85 15.50 -33.81
N LEU A 318 -37.74 15.04 -34.37
CA LEU A 318 -37.15 15.56 -35.61
C LEU A 318 -37.24 14.54 -36.75
N SER A 319 -37.28 15.04 -37.97
CA SER A 319 -37.18 14.28 -39.22
C SER A 319 -35.91 14.65 -39.99
N GLN A 320 -35.45 13.73 -40.84
CA GLN A 320 -34.35 14.05 -41.76
C GLN A 320 -34.74 15.23 -42.67
N GLY A 321 -33.84 16.19 -42.80
CA GLY A 321 -34.06 17.43 -43.57
C GLY A 321 -34.55 18.61 -42.73
N ASP A 322 -34.98 18.39 -41.48
CA ASP A 322 -35.37 19.49 -40.58
C ASP A 322 -34.19 20.43 -40.32
N THR A 323 -34.50 21.70 -40.06
CA THR A 323 -33.52 22.72 -39.71
C THR A 323 -33.53 22.97 -38.21
N VAL A 324 -32.35 22.98 -37.60
CA VAL A 324 -32.14 23.28 -36.18
C VAL A 324 -31.09 24.39 -36.05
N VAL A 325 -31.30 25.33 -35.13
CA VAL A 325 -30.36 26.44 -34.89
C VAL A 325 -29.49 26.11 -33.69
N ALA A 326 -28.17 26.28 -33.80
CA ALA A 326 -27.30 26.23 -32.64
C ALA A 326 -27.42 27.54 -31.83
N SER A 327 -28.31 27.59 -30.84
CA SER A 327 -28.61 28.80 -30.06
C SER A 327 -27.42 29.27 -29.24
N SER A 328 -26.67 28.33 -28.67
CA SER A 328 -25.42 28.58 -27.97
C SER A 328 -24.42 27.45 -28.21
N LEU A 329 -23.12 27.75 -28.19
CA LEU A 329 -22.06 26.75 -28.16
C LEU A 329 -21.08 27.03 -27.04
N GLU A 330 -20.64 25.97 -26.39
CA GLU A 330 -19.60 25.99 -25.38
C GLU A 330 -18.46 25.07 -25.83
N SER A 331 -17.23 25.59 -25.76
CA SER A 331 -16.04 24.75 -25.84
C SER A 331 -15.58 24.38 -24.44
N LYS A 332 -15.40 23.08 -24.20
CA LYS A 332 -14.94 22.55 -22.91
C LYS A 332 -13.55 21.97 -23.08
N ASP A 333 -12.60 22.48 -22.30
CA ASP A 333 -11.24 21.97 -22.28
C ASP A 333 -11.16 20.71 -21.41
N HIS A 334 -10.49 19.69 -21.94
CA HIS A 334 -10.29 18.40 -21.31
C HIS A 334 -8.82 18.05 -21.25
N GLN A 335 -8.52 17.18 -20.31
CA GLN A 335 -7.23 16.53 -20.19
C GLN A 335 -7.46 15.03 -20.09
N THR A 336 -6.65 14.26 -20.81
CA THR A 336 -6.64 12.81 -20.63
C THR A 336 -6.24 12.48 -19.18
N LYS A 337 -6.89 11.46 -18.62
CA LYS A 337 -6.66 11.05 -17.23
C LYS A 337 -5.87 9.75 -17.22
N PRO A 338 -4.92 9.58 -16.28
CA PRO A 338 -4.20 8.33 -16.13
C PRO A 338 -5.18 7.20 -15.76
N PRO A 339 -4.82 5.94 -16.02
CA PRO A 339 -5.69 4.80 -15.74
C PRO A 339 -6.12 4.78 -14.27
N ALA A 340 -7.41 4.51 -14.04
CA ALA A 340 -7.97 4.51 -12.70
C ALA A 340 -7.27 3.48 -11.82
N ARG A 341 -7.00 3.84 -10.57
CA ARG A 341 -6.50 2.89 -9.57
C ARG A 341 -7.50 1.77 -9.34
N TYR A 342 -7.00 0.63 -8.89
CA TYR A 342 -7.88 -0.44 -8.46
C TYR A 342 -8.66 -0.02 -7.20
N THR A 343 -9.97 -0.24 -7.22
CA THR A 343 -10.77 -0.46 -6.01
C THR A 343 -10.70 -1.92 -5.59
N GLU A 344 -11.21 -2.27 -4.39
CA GLU A 344 -11.33 -3.70 -4.02
C GLU A 344 -12.16 -4.49 -5.06
N ALA A 345 -13.26 -3.92 -5.57
CA ALA A 345 -14.08 -4.54 -6.60
C ALA A 345 -13.29 -4.84 -7.88
N THR A 346 -12.63 -3.82 -8.44
CA THR A 346 -11.89 -3.97 -9.70
C THR A 346 -10.65 -4.85 -9.55
N LEU A 347 -10.03 -4.91 -8.36
CA LEU A 347 -8.93 -5.83 -8.08
C LEU A 347 -9.43 -7.28 -7.97
N VAL A 348 -10.55 -7.53 -7.30
CA VAL A 348 -11.18 -8.87 -7.25
C VAL A 348 -11.55 -9.34 -8.66
N ARG A 349 -12.14 -8.46 -9.47
CA ARG A 349 -12.43 -8.76 -10.89
C ARG A 349 -11.16 -9.15 -11.65
N ARG A 350 -10.09 -8.39 -11.48
CA ARG A 350 -8.82 -8.66 -12.16
C ARG A 350 -8.17 -9.97 -11.70
N LEU A 351 -8.21 -10.26 -10.40
CA LEU A 351 -7.72 -11.52 -9.85
C LEU A 351 -8.50 -12.72 -10.41
N GLU A 352 -9.84 -12.60 -10.50
CA GLU A 352 -10.69 -13.62 -11.13
C GLU A 352 -10.36 -13.83 -12.61
N GLU A 353 -10.24 -12.76 -13.41
CA GLU A 353 -9.87 -12.81 -14.83
C GLU A 353 -8.54 -13.53 -15.06
N LEU A 354 -7.56 -13.30 -14.18
CA LEU A 354 -6.25 -13.94 -14.24
C LEU A 354 -6.24 -15.37 -13.68
N GLY A 355 -7.36 -15.86 -13.13
CA GLY A 355 -7.42 -17.17 -12.48
C GLY A 355 -6.63 -17.23 -11.16
N VAL A 356 -6.31 -16.07 -10.58
CA VAL A 356 -5.50 -15.93 -9.38
C VAL A 356 -6.42 -15.78 -8.16
N GLY A 357 -6.24 -16.67 -7.18
CA GLY A 357 -7.13 -16.76 -6.02
C GLY A 357 -8.41 -17.56 -6.31
N ARG A 358 -9.28 -17.60 -5.31
CA ARG A 358 -10.53 -18.38 -5.29
C ARG A 358 -11.56 -17.63 -4.44
N PRO A 359 -12.86 -17.97 -4.53
CA PRO A 359 -13.91 -17.49 -3.63
C PRO A 359 -13.49 -17.37 -2.15
N SER A 360 -12.74 -18.35 -1.66
CA SER A 360 -12.29 -18.42 -0.27
C SER A 360 -11.14 -17.48 0.09
N THR A 361 -10.46 -16.86 -0.90
CA THR A 361 -9.22 -16.11 -0.69
C THR A 361 -9.29 -14.63 -1.05
N TYR A 362 -10.22 -14.17 -1.89
CA TYR A 362 -10.28 -12.76 -2.32
C TYR A 362 -10.25 -11.75 -1.16
N ALA A 363 -11.11 -11.92 -0.17
CA ALA A 363 -11.18 -11.02 0.98
C ALA A 363 -9.93 -11.08 1.88
N SER A 364 -9.32 -12.27 2.02
CA SER A 364 -8.11 -12.41 2.85
C SER A 364 -6.86 -11.87 2.16
N ILE A 365 -6.77 -11.99 0.83
CA ILE A 365 -5.71 -11.36 0.02
C ILE A 365 -5.73 -9.84 0.23
N LEU A 366 -6.90 -9.22 0.02
CA LEU A 366 -7.08 -7.78 0.18
C LEU A 366 -6.79 -7.30 1.61
N GLY A 367 -7.26 -8.05 2.62
CA GLY A 367 -6.97 -7.74 4.02
C GLY A 367 -5.48 -7.87 4.36
N THR A 368 -4.77 -8.83 3.74
CA THR A 368 -3.35 -9.07 4.01
C THR A 368 -2.48 -7.97 3.40
N ILE A 369 -2.69 -7.61 2.13
CA ILE A 369 -1.88 -6.54 1.50
C ILE A 369 -2.06 -5.18 2.19
N GLN A 370 -3.25 -4.92 2.75
CA GLN A 370 -3.51 -3.71 3.54
C GLN A 370 -2.87 -3.78 4.93
N SER A 371 -3.13 -4.85 5.70
CA SER A 371 -2.59 -4.98 7.07
C SER A 371 -1.06 -5.07 7.14
N ARG A 372 -0.41 -5.51 6.06
CA ARG A 372 1.06 -5.57 5.94
C ARG A 372 1.69 -4.26 5.45
N GLY A 373 0.89 -3.23 5.18
CA GLY A 373 1.39 -1.91 4.77
C GLY A 373 1.89 -1.83 3.33
N TYR A 374 1.52 -2.79 2.47
CA TYR A 374 1.82 -2.70 1.04
C TYR A 374 0.90 -1.70 0.35
N VAL A 375 -0.37 -1.67 0.76
CA VAL A 375 -1.40 -0.86 0.12
C VAL A 375 -2.20 -0.13 1.19
N TRP A 376 -2.58 1.12 0.91
CA TRP A 376 -3.50 1.91 1.72
C TRP A 376 -4.66 2.43 0.86
N LYS A 377 -5.70 2.97 1.49
CA LYS A 377 -6.90 3.46 0.79
C LYS A 377 -6.95 4.99 0.73
N LYS A 378 -7.07 5.55 -0.47
CA LYS A 378 -7.44 6.96 -0.72
C LYS A 378 -8.89 6.97 -1.25
N GLY A 379 -9.85 7.19 -0.37
CA GLY A 379 -11.25 6.91 -0.67
C GLY A 379 -11.45 5.40 -0.92
N GLN A 380 -11.96 5.02 -2.09
CA GLN A 380 -12.12 3.61 -2.50
C GLN A 380 -10.90 3.06 -3.28
N ALA A 381 -9.96 3.93 -3.68
CA ALA A 381 -8.79 3.53 -4.45
C ALA A 381 -7.72 2.91 -3.56
N LEU A 382 -7.16 1.80 -4.01
CA LEU A 382 -6.00 1.12 -3.45
C LEU A 382 -4.73 1.76 -4.00
N VAL A 383 -3.93 2.35 -3.12
CA VAL A 383 -2.68 3.03 -3.44
C VAL A 383 -1.51 2.22 -2.87
N PRO A 384 -0.51 1.83 -3.68
CA PRO A 384 0.66 1.13 -3.18
C PRO A 384 1.60 2.07 -2.42
N THR A 385 2.34 1.52 -1.44
CA THR A 385 3.43 2.24 -0.76
C THR A 385 4.75 2.08 -1.53
N LEU A 386 5.75 2.92 -1.25
CA LEU A 386 7.11 2.68 -1.77
C LEU A 386 7.69 1.33 -1.32
N THR A 387 7.28 0.85 -0.14
CA THR A 387 7.62 -0.50 0.31
C THR A 387 7.04 -1.58 -0.59
N ALA A 388 5.83 -1.38 -1.14
CA ALA A 388 5.28 -2.28 -2.15
C ALA A 388 6.09 -2.24 -3.45
N PHE A 389 6.51 -1.06 -3.92
CA PHE A 389 7.41 -0.93 -5.08
C PHE A 389 8.72 -1.69 -4.88
N ALA A 390 9.41 -1.47 -3.76
CA ALA A 390 10.66 -2.18 -3.43
C ALA A 390 10.46 -3.70 -3.34
N THR A 391 9.37 -4.14 -2.70
CA THR A 391 9.06 -5.57 -2.58
C THR A 391 8.73 -6.19 -3.94
N VAL A 392 7.95 -5.51 -4.78
CA VAL A 392 7.62 -6.00 -6.13
C VAL A 392 8.86 -6.02 -7.01
N GLY A 393 9.70 -4.97 -6.97
CA GLY A 393 10.97 -4.94 -7.71
C GLY A 393 11.92 -6.07 -7.28
N LEU A 394 12.08 -6.33 -5.98
CA LEU A 394 12.82 -7.48 -5.47
C LEU A 394 12.29 -8.80 -6.06
N MET A 395 10.97 -8.98 -6.05
CA MET A 395 10.35 -10.20 -6.54
C MET A 395 10.46 -10.34 -8.06
N GLU A 396 10.31 -9.26 -8.83
CA GLU A 396 10.43 -9.27 -10.29
C GLU A 396 11.87 -9.59 -10.73
N ASN A 397 12.87 -9.00 -10.05
CA ASN A 397 14.27 -9.12 -10.48
C ASN A 397 14.93 -10.42 -10.00
N HIS A 398 14.59 -10.91 -8.80
CA HIS A 398 15.28 -12.05 -8.19
C HIS A 398 14.38 -13.29 -8.02
N PHE A 399 13.06 -13.13 -8.09
CA PHE A 399 12.10 -14.22 -7.95
C PHE A 399 11.01 -14.21 -9.03
N PRO A 400 11.33 -13.98 -10.32
CA PRO A 400 10.34 -13.69 -11.36
C PRO A 400 9.26 -14.77 -11.47
N GLN A 401 9.66 -16.04 -11.33
CA GLN A 401 8.73 -17.17 -11.36
C GLN A 401 7.69 -17.10 -10.23
N LEU A 402 8.04 -16.60 -9.05
CA LEU A 402 7.16 -16.55 -7.88
C LEU A 402 6.09 -15.44 -7.93
N VAL A 403 6.19 -14.52 -8.88
CA VAL A 403 5.22 -13.43 -9.11
C VAL A 403 4.66 -13.42 -10.52
N ASP A 404 4.94 -14.46 -11.30
CA ASP A 404 4.36 -14.64 -12.61
C ASP A 404 2.86 -15.00 -12.50
N TYR A 405 2.04 -14.30 -13.29
CA TYR A 405 0.59 -14.49 -13.30
C TYR A 405 0.21 -15.86 -13.83
N ALA A 406 0.87 -16.31 -14.90
CA ALA A 406 0.56 -17.59 -15.54
C ALA A 406 0.93 -18.76 -14.63
N LEU A 407 2.08 -18.70 -13.93
CA LEU A 407 2.44 -19.71 -12.94
C LEU A 407 1.46 -19.73 -11.78
N THR A 408 1.08 -18.56 -11.25
CA THR A 408 0.14 -18.50 -10.12
C THR A 408 -1.23 -19.07 -10.48
N ALA A 409 -1.68 -18.86 -11.72
CA ALA A 409 -2.90 -19.43 -12.26
C ALA A 409 -2.77 -20.95 -12.49
N SER A 410 -1.70 -21.39 -13.17
CA SER A 410 -1.46 -22.81 -13.48
C SER A 410 -1.34 -23.64 -12.21
N MET A 411 -0.73 -23.08 -11.17
CA MET A 411 -0.63 -23.69 -9.85
C MET A 411 -1.98 -23.99 -9.20
N GLU A 412 -2.96 -23.09 -9.36
CA GLU A 412 -4.29 -23.36 -8.84
C GLU A 412 -4.99 -24.45 -9.65
N ASP A 413 -4.76 -24.48 -10.96
CA ASP A 413 -5.26 -25.54 -11.84
C ASP A 413 -4.57 -26.89 -11.53
N ASP A 414 -3.28 -26.90 -11.18
CA ASP A 414 -2.54 -28.09 -10.71
C ASP A 414 -3.13 -28.60 -9.39
N LEU A 415 -3.45 -27.70 -8.46
CA LEU A 415 -4.10 -28.07 -7.20
C LEU A 415 -5.48 -28.67 -7.42
N ASP A 416 -6.21 -28.20 -8.43
CA ASP A 416 -7.48 -28.77 -8.87
C ASP A 416 -7.26 -30.18 -9.47
N GLN A 417 -6.23 -30.38 -10.30
CA GLN A 417 -5.85 -31.71 -10.81
C GLN A 417 -5.40 -32.68 -9.71
N ILE A 418 -4.67 -32.21 -8.70
CA ILE A 418 -4.33 -32.99 -7.49
C ILE A 418 -5.61 -33.35 -6.71
N SER A 419 -6.68 -32.55 -6.79
CA SER A 419 -7.95 -32.85 -6.11
C SER A 419 -8.71 -34.01 -6.75
N VAL A 420 -8.59 -34.18 -8.07
CA VAL A 420 -9.22 -35.26 -8.85
C VAL A 420 -8.31 -36.47 -9.07
N GLY A 421 -7.04 -36.41 -8.62
CA GLY A 421 -6.08 -37.50 -8.69
C GLY A 421 -5.32 -37.60 -10.02
N GLU A 422 -5.31 -36.53 -10.83
CA GLU A 422 -4.57 -36.48 -12.10
C GLU A 422 -3.08 -36.13 -11.92
N ILE A 423 -2.73 -35.42 -10.84
CA ILE A 423 -1.35 -35.07 -10.48
C ILE A 423 -1.03 -35.57 -9.07
N GLU A 424 0.15 -36.16 -8.90
CA GLU A 424 0.68 -36.56 -7.59
C GLU A 424 1.27 -35.34 -6.83
N PRO A 425 0.92 -35.12 -5.56
CA PRO A 425 1.30 -33.91 -4.84
C PRO A 425 2.79 -33.81 -4.48
N ASN A 426 3.46 -34.94 -4.22
CA ASN A 426 4.87 -34.91 -3.79
C ASN A 426 5.82 -34.51 -4.93
N PRO A 427 5.74 -35.11 -6.14
CA PRO A 427 6.54 -34.65 -7.29
C PRO A 427 6.32 -33.16 -7.60
N TRP A 428 5.08 -32.69 -7.53
CA TRP A 428 4.75 -31.28 -7.76
C TRP A 428 5.40 -30.35 -6.71
N LEU A 429 5.45 -30.75 -5.44
CA LEU A 429 6.14 -30.01 -4.38
C LEU A 429 7.68 -30.06 -4.54
N ASP A 430 8.22 -31.21 -4.98
CA ASP A 430 9.65 -31.38 -5.23
C ASP A 430 10.12 -30.49 -6.37
N ASP A 431 9.38 -30.47 -7.48
CA ASP A 431 9.61 -29.58 -8.63
C ASP A 431 9.66 -28.10 -8.19
N PHE A 432 8.73 -27.68 -7.34
CA PHE A 432 8.72 -26.32 -6.81
C PHE A 432 9.92 -26.02 -5.89
N TYR A 433 10.24 -26.93 -4.98
CA TYR A 433 11.20 -26.64 -3.92
C TYR A 433 12.65 -26.88 -4.34
N PHE A 434 12.92 -27.97 -5.06
CA PHE A 434 14.24 -28.37 -5.51
C PHE A 434 14.54 -27.96 -6.95
N GLY A 435 13.50 -27.70 -7.74
CA GLY A 435 13.61 -27.29 -9.13
C GLY A 435 13.25 -28.43 -10.07
N ARG A 436 13.12 -28.09 -11.36
CA ARG A 436 12.76 -29.05 -12.41
C ARG A 436 13.49 -28.74 -13.70
N VAL A 437 13.30 -29.56 -14.73
CA VAL A 437 13.79 -29.28 -16.08
C VAL A 437 12.58 -28.92 -16.96
N ASN A 438 12.67 -27.83 -17.72
CA ASN A 438 11.60 -27.43 -18.62
C ASN A 438 11.54 -28.32 -19.89
N ALA A 439 10.52 -28.11 -20.73
CA ALA A 439 10.34 -28.90 -21.96
C ALA A 439 11.51 -28.78 -22.96
N ASN A 440 12.33 -27.73 -22.84
CA ASN A 440 13.50 -27.48 -23.68
C ASN A 440 14.79 -28.10 -23.10
N GLY A 441 14.71 -28.79 -21.96
CA GLY A 441 15.88 -29.40 -21.30
C GLY A 441 16.65 -28.43 -20.39
N GLU A 442 16.14 -27.23 -20.14
CA GLU A 442 16.82 -26.23 -19.32
C GLU A 442 16.42 -26.38 -17.84
N PRO A 443 17.39 -26.30 -16.89
CA PRO A 443 17.08 -26.36 -15.47
C PRO A 443 16.37 -25.08 -15.02
N LEU A 444 15.23 -25.25 -14.34
CA LEU A 444 14.51 -24.22 -13.62
C LEU A 444 14.88 -24.32 -12.13
N PRO A 445 15.47 -23.27 -11.53
CA PRO A 445 15.89 -23.32 -10.13
C PRO A 445 14.67 -23.44 -9.21
N GLY A 446 14.74 -24.33 -8.23
CA GLY A 446 13.74 -24.44 -7.17
C GLY A 446 13.90 -23.36 -6.11
N LEU A 447 12.86 -23.19 -5.28
CA LEU A 447 12.83 -22.21 -4.20
C LEU A 447 14.06 -22.30 -3.28
N ARG A 448 14.57 -23.50 -3.00
CA ARG A 448 15.75 -23.70 -2.15
C ARG A 448 17.00 -23.00 -2.69
N ASN A 449 17.20 -23.01 -4.01
CA ASN A 449 18.35 -22.37 -4.63
C ASN A 449 18.16 -20.84 -4.66
N LEU A 450 16.95 -20.38 -4.98
CA LEU A 450 16.61 -18.94 -5.03
C LEU A 450 16.74 -18.22 -3.68
N VAL A 451 16.61 -18.94 -2.55
CA VAL A 451 16.77 -18.36 -1.20
C VAL A 451 18.10 -18.75 -0.54
N SER A 452 19.07 -19.24 -1.31
CA SER A 452 20.40 -19.58 -0.79
C SER A 452 21.22 -18.33 -0.45
N ASP A 453 22.11 -18.42 0.54
CA ASP A 453 22.96 -17.30 0.95
C ASP A 453 23.81 -16.77 -0.20
N GLU A 454 24.24 -17.64 -1.13
CA GLU A 454 24.95 -17.29 -2.35
C GLU A 454 24.11 -16.37 -3.24
N HIS A 455 22.88 -16.77 -3.57
CA HIS A 455 21.98 -15.92 -4.39
C HIS A 455 21.60 -14.63 -3.67
N LEU A 456 21.41 -14.67 -2.36
CA LEU A 456 21.06 -13.49 -1.57
C LEU A 456 22.22 -12.50 -1.42
N ALA A 457 23.47 -12.93 -1.55
CA ALA A 457 24.62 -12.05 -1.48
C ALA A 457 24.64 -11.04 -2.65
N ASP A 458 24.13 -11.43 -3.81
CA ASP A 458 24.06 -10.60 -5.02
C ASP A 458 22.96 -9.52 -4.99
N ILE A 459 22.07 -9.57 -3.99
CA ILE A 459 20.97 -8.62 -3.86
C ILE A 459 21.40 -7.44 -3.00
N ASP A 460 21.62 -6.27 -3.60
CA ASP A 460 21.90 -5.03 -2.87
C ASP A 460 20.61 -4.45 -2.25
N PRO A 461 20.47 -4.41 -0.91
CA PRO A 461 19.32 -3.79 -0.27
C PRO A 461 19.19 -2.31 -0.59
N VAL A 462 20.29 -1.58 -0.83
CA VAL A 462 20.23 -0.15 -1.14
C VAL A 462 19.55 0.07 -2.48
N GLU A 463 19.94 -0.68 -3.50
CA GLU A 463 19.32 -0.65 -4.83
C GLU A 463 17.82 -0.97 -4.74
N ILE A 464 17.46 -2.08 -4.08
CA ILE A 464 16.06 -2.52 -3.94
C ILE A 464 15.16 -1.47 -3.28
N ASN A 465 15.69 -0.74 -2.30
CA ASN A 465 14.95 0.29 -1.57
C ASN A 465 15.05 1.68 -2.20
N THR A 466 15.63 1.80 -3.41
CA THR A 466 15.79 3.05 -4.14
C THR A 466 14.92 3.05 -5.40
N ILE A 467 14.07 4.05 -5.52
CA ILE A 467 13.14 4.23 -6.63
C ILE A 467 13.54 5.51 -7.37
N PRO A 468 14.04 5.42 -8.62
CA PRO A 468 14.42 6.60 -9.39
C PRO A 468 13.21 7.53 -9.62
N ILE A 469 13.40 8.84 -9.44
CA ILE A 469 12.39 9.86 -9.77
C ILE A 469 12.80 10.57 -11.07
N GLY A 470 14.04 11.02 -11.17
CA GLY A 470 14.52 11.76 -12.33
C GLY A 470 15.90 12.37 -12.13
N ILE A 471 16.27 13.29 -13.01
CA ILE A 471 17.52 14.05 -12.97
C ILE A 471 17.14 15.53 -12.89
N ASP A 472 17.71 16.27 -11.93
CA ASP A 472 17.44 17.70 -11.79
C ASP A 472 18.15 18.55 -12.85
N LYS A 473 17.91 19.87 -12.81
CA LYS A 473 18.51 20.85 -13.73
C LYS A 473 20.04 20.88 -13.73
N ASP A 474 20.66 20.42 -12.64
CA ASP A 474 22.12 20.42 -12.44
C ASP A 474 22.73 19.04 -12.78
N GLY A 475 21.94 18.11 -13.32
CA GLY A 475 22.38 16.77 -13.70
C GLY A 475 22.47 15.78 -12.55
N GLN A 476 21.95 16.13 -11.36
CA GLN A 476 21.99 15.26 -10.20
C GLN A 476 20.78 14.32 -10.17
N VAL A 477 21.03 13.05 -9.84
CA VAL A 477 19.97 12.04 -9.73
C VAL A 477 19.16 12.29 -8.46
N VAL A 478 17.84 12.34 -8.63
CA VAL A 478 16.86 12.45 -7.53
C VAL A 478 16.12 11.12 -7.42
N VAL A 479 16.05 10.60 -6.19
CA VAL A 479 15.45 9.28 -5.90
C VAL A 479 14.50 9.36 -4.72
N ALA A 480 13.48 8.49 -4.69
CA ALA A 480 12.72 8.16 -3.50
C ALA A 480 13.29 6.90 -2.85
N LYS A 481 13.35 6.86 -1.51
CA LYS A 481 13.85 5.70 -0.77
C LYS A 481 12.88 5.21 0.28
N VAL A 482 12.84 3.89 0.45
CA VAL A 482 12.14 3.24 1.56
C VAL A 482 12.99 3.38 2.82
N GLY A 483 12.72 4.39 3.64
CA GLY A 483 13.43 4.56 4.89
C GLY A 483 12.97 3.61 6.01
N LYS A 484 13.85 3.40 6.99
CA LYS A 484 13.58 2.55 8.17
C LYS A 484 12.29 2.93 8.88
N ASN A 485 12.10 4.24 9.08
CA ASN A 485 10.93 4.79 9.76
C ASN A 485 9.93 5.37 8.75
N PHE A 486 10.42 6.18 7.81
CA PHE A 486 9.59 6.94 6.87
C PHE A 486 10.23 7.01 5.49
N PRO A 487 9.44 7.06 4.41
CA PRO A 487 9.94 7.29 3.07
C PRO A 487 10.48 8.71 2.91
N TYR A 488 11.47 8.90 2.04
CA TYR A 488 12.11 10.19 1.81
C TYR A 488 12.60 10.33 0.37
N VAL A 489 12.77 11.56 -0.10
CA VAL A 489 13.49 11.89 -1.34
C VAL A 489 14.93 12.24 -1.02
N GLN A 490 15.85 11.94 -1.93
CA GLN A 490 17.28 12.18 -1.77
C GLN A 490 17.90 12.68 -3.08
N ARG A 491 18.83 13.64 -2.96
CA ARG A 491 19.74 14.12 -4.00
C ARG A 491 21.14 14.27 -3.40
N GLY A 492 22.12 13.50 -3.87
CA GLY A 492 23.44 13.45 -3.23
C GLY A 492 23.33 13.06 -1.75
N ASP A 493 23.87 13.87 -0.85
CA ASP A 493 23.74 13.69 0.60
C ASP A 493 22.51 14.40 1.21
N GLU A 494 21.81 15.22 0.43
CA GLU A 494 20.61 15.94 0.85
C GLU A 494 19.39 15.02 0.81
N TYR A 495 18.57 15.01 1.86
CA TYR A 495 17.34 14.24 1.89
C TYR A 495 16.21 14.94 2.65
N ARG A 496 14.97 14.58 2.30
CA ARG A 496 13.75 15.11 2.92
C ARG A 496 12.67 14.05 3.02
N SER A 497 12.02 13.97 4.18
CA SER A 497 10.88 13.05 4.35
C SER A 497 9.75 13.40 3.40
N LEU A 498 9.12 12.38 2.84
CA LEU A 498 7.91 12.54 2.05
C LEU A 498 6.70 12.83 2.96
N PRO A 499 5.75 13.68 2.53
CA PRO A 499 4.52 13.92 3.29
C PRO A 499 3.73 12.63 3.55
N ALA A 500 3.05 12.56 4.70
CA ALA A 500 2.20 11.42 5.01
C ALA A 500 1.01 11.33 4.03
N GLY A 501 0.77 10.13 3.48
CA GLY A 501 -0.37 9.88 2.60
C GLY A 501 -0.20 10.36 1.15
N ILE A 502 1.00 10.80 0.75
CA ILE A 502 1.30 11.08 -0.66
C ILE A 502 1.27 9.78 -1.48
N ALA A 503 0.58 9.80 -2.62
CA ALA A 503 0.57 8.67 -3.53
C ALA A 503 1.85 8.63 -4.39
N PRO A 504 2.34 7.45 -4.83
CA PRO A 504 3.57 7.38 -5.61
C PRO A 504 3.55 8.19 -6.92
N ASP A 505 2.42 8.29 -7.62
CA ASP A 505 2.29 9.14 -8.82
C ASP A 505 2.34 10.65 -8.54
N GLU A 506 2.14 11.06 -7.29
CA GLU A 506 2.23 12.46 -6.85
C GLU A 506 3.69 12.83 -6.48
N ILE A 507 4.62 11.85 -6.39
CA ILE A 507 6.04 12.08 -6.11
C ILE A 507 6.77 12.44 -7.42
N THR A 508 6.45 13.62 -7.95
CA THR A 508 7.07 14.14 -9.16
C THR A 508 8.49 14.67 -8.88
N LEU A 509 9.29 14.82 -9.94
CA LEU A 509 10.62 15.45 -9.84
C LEU A 509 10.51 16.87 -9.27
N ASP A 510 9.54 17.65 -9.73
CA ASP A 510 9.31 19.02 -9.26
C ASP A 510 9.02 19.07 -7.76
N LEU A 511 8.13 18.20 -7.27
CA LEU A 511 7.83 18.11 -5.85
C LEU A 511 9.05 17.65 -5.04
N ALA A 512 9.82 16.67 -5.55
CA ALA A 512 11.01 16.20 -4.88
C ALA A 512 12.06 17.32 -4.74
N ILE A 513 12.25 18.13 -5.79
CA ILE A 513 13.13 19.30 -5.77
C ILE A 513 12.61 20.36 -4.79
N GLU A 514 11.32 20.68 -4.82
CA GLU A 514 10.68 21.63 -3.90
C GLU A 514 10.93 21.22 -2.44
N LEU A 515 10.73 19.94 -2.12
CA LEU A 515 11.00 19.41 -0.78
C LEU A 515 12.48 19.58 -0.40
N LEU A 516 13.41 19.19 -1.29
CA LEU A 516 14.85 19.27 -1.07
C LEU A 516 15.35 20.70 -0.85
N GLU A 517 14.83 21.65 -1.64
CA GLU A 517 15.15 23.08 -1.55
C GLU A 517 14.46 23.77 -0.37
N THR A 518 13.42 23.15 0.22
CA THR A 518 12.79 23.67 1.45
C THR A 518 13.81 23.73 2.59
N PRO A 519 14.00 24.90 3.23
CA PRO A 519 14.91 25.04 4.37
C PRO A 519 14.57 24.06 5.49
N GLU A 520 15.59 23.44 6.09
CA GLU A 520 15.41 22.50 7.21
C GLU A 520 14.82 23.17 8.46
N GLU A 521 14.97 24.49 8.55
CA GLU A 521 14.58 25.28 9.70
C GLU A 521 14.36 26.74 9.30
N ARG A 522 13.34 27.36 9.91
CA ARG A 522 13.13 28.80 9.93
C ARG A 522 13.00 29.29 11.37
N VAL A 523 13.84 30.23 11.78
CA VAL A 523 13.71 30.88 13.09
C VAL A 523 12.57 31.90 12.99
N LEU A 524 11.55 31.74 13.84
CA LEU A 524 10.39 32.65 13.89
C LEU A 524 10.62 33.80 14.88
N GLY A 525 11.44 33.57 15.90
CA GLY A 525 11.77 34.54 16.94
C GLY A 525 12.11 33.84 18.25
N VAL A 526 11.95 34.56 19.37
CA VAL A 526 12.23 34.06 20.72
C VAL A 526 10.94 34.07 21.52
N ASP A 527 10.64 32.97 22.22
CA ASP A 527 9.52 32.91 23.15
C ASP A 527 9.78 33.86 24.33
N PRO A 528 8.93 34.87 24.56
CA PRO A 528 9.12 35.84 25.63
C PRO A 528 9.08 35.22 27.04
N ALA A 529 8.43 34.06 27.22
CA ALA A 529 8.32 33.42 28.53
C ALA A 529 9.59 32.64 28.93
N THR A 530 10.24 31.98 27.98
CA THR A 530 11.39 31.10 28.25
C THR A 530 12.72 31.64 27.75
N GLY A 531 12.72 32.62 26.84
CA GLY A 531 13.92 33.11 26.17
C GLY A 531 14.51 32.12 25.14
N ILE A 532 13.76 31.06 24.80
CA ILE A 532 14.19 30.01 23.85
C ILE A 532 13.69 30.36 22.45
N GLU A 533 14.51 30.10 21.43
CA GLU A 533 14.10 30.29 20.03
C GLU A 533 12.91 29.41 19.64
N VAL A 534 11.95 29.99 18.94
CA VAL A 534 10.86 29.26 18.29
C VAL A 534 11.23 29.08 16.83
N ILE A 535 11.25 27.82 16.38
CA ILE A 535 11.63 27.45 15.02
C ILE A 535 10.48 26.71 14.33
N ALA A 536 10.35 26.86 13.02
CA ALA A 536 9.49 26.07 12.17
C ALA A 536 10.32 25.14 11.29
N ARG A 537 9.89 23.87 11.17
CA ARG A 537 10.64 22.83 10.46
C ARG A 537 9.71 21.94 9.65
N PRO A 538 10.14 21.42 8.49
CA PRO A 538 9.45 20.32 7.83
C PRO A 538 9.53 19.07 8.72
N GLY A 539 8.45 18.27 8.75
CA GLY A 539 8.35 17.07 9.57
C GLY A 539 7.57 15.97 8.88
N THR A 540 7.71 14.75 9.39
CA THR A 540 7.10 13.53 8.82
C THR A 540 5.57 13.60 8.75
N PHE A 541 4.94 14.23 9.73
CA PHE A 541 3.48 14.38 9.80
C PHE A 541 3.01 15.72 9.22
N GLY A 542 3.87 16.38 8.45
CA GLY A 542 3.72 17.76 8.02
C GLY A 542 4.65 18.71 8.79
N PRO A 543 4.73 19.97 8.36
CA PRO A 543 5.46 21.02 9.05
C PRO A 543 5.05 21.16 10.52
N TYR A 544 6.00 21.53 11.37
CA TYR A 544 5.76 21.76 12.79
C TYR A 544 6.59 22.92 13.34
N VAL A 545 6.18 23.46 14.47
CA VAL A 545 6.95 24.41 15.27
C VAL A 545 7.55 23.74 16.50
N SER A 546 8.71 24.23 16.94
CA SER A 546 9.46 23.72 18.08
C SER A 546 9.97 24.88 18.95
N LEU A 547 9.80 24.75 20.26
CA LEU A 547 10.41 25.63 21.26
C LEU A 547 11.81 25.13 21.57
N GLY A 548 12.79 25.59 20.79
CA GLY A 548 14.18 25.15 20.80
C GLY A 548 14.48 24.09 19.74
N ARG A 549 15.79 23.89 19.49
CA ARG A 549 16.28 22.86 18.56
C ARG A 549 16.35 21.51 19.25
N PRO A 550 15.90 20.42 18.61
CA PRO A 550 16.20 19.08 19.10
C PRO A 550 17.72 18.83 19.07
N PRO A 551 18.26 18.01 19.99
CA PRO A 551 19.67 17.63 19.95
C PRO A 551 20.03 17.04 18.58
N LYS A 552 21.08 17.57 17.96
CA LYS A 552 21.56 17.08 16.66
C LYS A 552 22.32 15.78 16.86
N MET A 553 21.70 14.66 16.52
CA MET A 553 22.34 13.36 16.52
C MET A 553 23.45 13.29 15.45
N PRO A 554 24.52 12.51 15.66
CA PRO A 554 25.55 12.26 14.65
C PRO A 554 24.92 11.80 13.31
N ALA A 555 25.42 12.31 12.19
CA ALA A 555 24.99 11.90 10.87
C ALA A 555 25.32 10.41 10.64
N ALA A 556 24.50 9.68 9.88
CA ALA A 556 24.67 8.24 9.70
C ALA A 556 26.06 7.84 9.14
N SER A 557 26.66 8.68 8.30
CA SER A 557 28.00 8.48 7.72
C SER A 557 29.15 8.79 8.69
N SER A 558 28.90 9.54 9.76
CA SER A 558 29.93 9.92 10.74
C SER A 558 30.31 8.74 11.66
N PRO A 559 31.51 8.75 12.30
CA PRO A 559 31.90 7.76 13.30
C PRO A 559 30.82 7.46 14.36
N GLY A 560 30.21 8.50 14.93
CA GLY A 560 29.11 8.34 15.89
C GLY A 560 27.84 7.75 15.28
N GLY A 561 27.55 8.05 14.01
CA GLY A 561 26.45 7.44 13.27
C GLY A 561 26.65 5.95 13.03
N GLN A 562 27.88 5.54 12.74
CA GLN A 562 28.26 4.13 12.59
C GLN A 562 28.12 3.40 13.93
N LEU A 563 28.54 3.99 15.05
CA LEU A 563 28.29 3.42 16.39
C LEU A 563 26.78 3.29 16.70
N LEU A 564 25.97 4.27 16.32
CA LEU A 564 24.50 4.24 16.48
C LEU A 564 23.81 3.14 15.66
N SER A 565 24.44 2.68 14.58
CA SER A 565 23.92 1.58 13.76
C SER A 565 24.01 0.22 14.47
N LEU A 566 24.93 0.09 15.44
CA LEU A 566 25.14 -1.14 16.20
C LEU A 566 24.01 -1.39 17.21
N PRO A 567 23.69 -2.67 17.52
CA PRO A 567 22.66 -3.00 18.50
C PRO A 567 23.17 -2.87 19.95
N LEU A 568 23.69 -1.68 20.34
CA LEU A 568 24.35 -1.40 21.63
C LEU A 568 23.53 -1.73 22.89
N HIS A 569 22.21 -1.95 22.75
CA HIS A 569 21.34 -2.42 23.82
C HIS A 569 21.56 -3.90 24.19
N LYS A 570 22.15 -4.70 23.29
CA LYS A 570 22.43 -6.13 23.48
C LYS A 570 23.48 -6.34 24.57
N LYS A 571 23.33 -7.42 25.32
CA LYS A 571 24.11 -7.66 26.56
C LYS A 571 25.62 -7.70 26.30
N GLU A 572 26.05 -8.39 25.25
CA GLU A 572 27.47 -8.51 24.90
C GLU A 572 28.13 -7.17 24.57
N LEU A 573 27.43 -6.32 23.82
CA LEU A 573 27.91 -4.98 23.50
C LEU A 573 27.94 -4.09 24.75
N LYS A 574 26.92 -4.16 25.61
CA LYS A 574 26.95 -3.46 26.92
C LYS A 574 28.15 -3.87 27.78
N VAL A 575 28.53 -5.15 27.78
CA VAL A 575 29.71 -5.62 28.53
C VAL A 575 31.00 -5.12 27.87
N ALA A 576 31.09 -5.16 26.54
CA ALA A 576 32.26 -4.66 25.82
C ALA A 576 32.47 -3.16 26.04
N VAL A 577 31.40 -2.36 25.93
CA VAL A 577 31.40 -0.92 26.25
C VAL A 577 31.78 -0.67 27.71
N ALA A 578 31.26 -1.46 28.65
CA ALA A 578 31.64 -1.35 30.05
C ALA A 578 33.14 -1.62 30.29
N TYR A 579 33.74 -2.57 29.57
CA TYR A 579 35.19 -2.79 29.61
C TYR A 579 35.97 -1.61 29.02
N MET A 580 35.52 -1.06 27.88
CA MET A 580 36.12 0.15 27.31
C MET A 580 36.07 1.32 28.29
N ARG A 581 34.92 1.56 28.93
CA ARG A 581 34.78 2.56 29.99
C ARG A 581 35.71 2.27 31.16
N CYS A 582 35.91 1.01 31.57
CA CYS A 582 36.87 0.66 32.63
C CYS A 582 38.34 0.99 32.29
N MET A 583 38.67 1.22 31.01
CA MET A 583 40.00 1.64 30.56
C MET A 583 40.20 3.16 30.69
N THR A 584 39.14 3.93 30.90
CA THR A 584 39.23 5.37 31.18
C THR A 584 39.71 5.62 32.60
N ASP A 585 40.17 6.84 32.86
CA ASP A 585 40.67 7.24 34.17
C ASP A 585 39.55 7.22 35.24
N ASP A 586 38.34 7.65 34.87
CA ASP A 586 37.16 7.72 35.76
C ASP A 586 35.96 6.94 35.19
N PRO A 587 35.89 5.62 35.40
CA PRO A 587 34.79 4.79 34.91
C PRO A 587 33.55 4.91 35.80
N ASP A 588 32.37 4.97 35.18
CA ASP A 588 31.11 4.99 35.92
C ASP A 588 30.83 3.66 36.68
N ASN A 589 30.12 3.77 37.80
CA ASN A 589 29.84 2.64 38.69
C ASN A 589 29.10 1.48 37.99
N ASP A 590 28.23 1.77 37.02
CA ASP A 590 27.47 0.75 36.30
C ASP A 590 28.36 -0.03 35.33
N SER A 591 29.28 0.63 34.64
CA SER A 591 30.29 0.00 33.80
C SER A 591 31.24 -0.88 34.61
N VAL A 592 31.75 -0.39 35.75
CA VAL A 592 32.61 -1.18 36.64
C VAL A 592 31.87 -2.43 37.15
N LYS A 593 30.61 -2.28 37.58
CA LYS A 593 29.74 -3.38 38.01
C LYS A 593 29.46 -4.37 36.88
N GLN A 594 29.29 -3.91 35.65
CA GLN A 594 29.05 -4.77 34.50
C GLN A 594 30.31 -5.56 34.14
N ALA A 595 31.48 -4.92 34.08
CA ALA A 595 32.75 -5.56 33.78
C ALA A 595 33.14 -6.61 34.84
N ILE A 596 32.97 -6.31 36.13
CA ILE A 596 33.35 -7.25 37.20
C ILE A 596 32.45 -8.49 37.28
N LYS A 597 31.21 -8.40 36.78
CA LYS A 597 30.26 -9.51 36.75
C LYS A 597 30.37 -10.39 35.49
N ASN A 598 31.06 -9.94 34.45
CA ASN A 598 31.08 -10.62 33.15
C ASN A 598 32.52 -10.74 32.62
N PRO A 599 33.17 -11.92 32.69
CA PRO A 599 32.67 -13.17 33.26
C PRO A 599 32.52 -13.10 34.79
N LYS A 600 31.79 -14.04 35.40
CA LYS A 600 31.56 -14.05 36.86
C LYS A 600 32.88 -14.20 37.62
N ARG A 601 33.18 -13.26 38.52
CA ARG A 601 34.43 -13.24 39.33
C ARG A 601 34.24 -13.61 40.80
N GLY A 602 33.06 -14.10 41.19
CA GLY A 602 32.81 -14.52 42.58
C GLY A 602 32.55 -13.37 43.56
N ILE A 603 32.15 -12.20 43.06
CA ILE A 603 31.71 -11.05 43.88
C ILE A 603 30.20 -10.95 43.75
N GLY A 604 29.50 -11.10 44.88
CA GLY A 604 28.03 -11.05 44.91
C GLY A 604 27.48 -9.63 44.93
N ASP A 605 26.22 -9.48 44.55
CA ASP A 605 25.53 -8.18 44.43
C ASP A 605 25.50 -7.40 45.75
N ALA A 606 25.34 -8.10 46.88
CA ALA A 606 25.37 -7.48 48.21
C ALA A 606 26.76 -6.95 48.61
N ALA A 607 27.85 -7.50 48.03
CA ALA A 607 29.19 -6.96 48.24
C ALA A 607 29.42 -5.71 47.39
N ILE A 608 28.98 -5.73 46.12
CA ILE A 608 29.06 -4.57 45.22
C ILE A 608 28.24 -3.40 45.77
N LYS A 609 26.99 -3.66 46.21
CA LYS A 609 26.13 -2.63 46.80
C LYS A 609 26.79 -1.94 47.99
N ARG A 610 27.42 -2.70 48.88
CA ARG A 610 28.17 -2.16 50.02
C ARG A 610 29.35 -1.29 49.60
N LEU A 611 30.05 -1.68 48.54
CA LEU A 611 31.20 -0.93 48.03
C LEU A 611 30.76 0.39 47.38
N ILE A 612 29.60 0.40 46.71
CA ILE A 612 28.99 1.63 46.20
C ILE A 612 28.60 2.54 47.37
N GLU A 613 27.85 2.03 48.37
CA GLU A 613 27.46 2.80 49.56
C GLU A 613 28.67 3.35 50.34
N PHE A 614 29.75 2.56 50.42
CA PHE A 614 31.01 2.99 51.02
C PHE A 614 31.66 4.11 50.19
N GLY A 615 31.65 4.00 48.86
CA GLY A 615 32.12 5.02 47.94
C GLY A 615 31.37 6.33 48.11
N ASP A 616 30.04 6.27 48.09
CA ASP A 616 29.16 7.43 48.29
C ASP A 616 29.41 8.12 49.63
N THR A 617 29.62 7.35 50.70
CA THR A 617 29.90 7.88 52.05
C THR A 617 31.26 8.58 52.15
N HIS A 618 32.24 8.15 51.35
CA HIS A 618 33.60 8.68 51.38
C HIS A 618 33.92 9.59 50.18
N GLU A 619 32.93 9.88 49.34
CA GLU A 619 33.07 10.66 48.11
C GLU A 619 34.17 10.12 47.16
N ILE A 620 34.26 8.80 47.05
CA ILE A 620 35.21 8.09 46.17
C ILE A 620 34.48 7.21 45.16
N ASN A 621 35.09 6.98 43.99
CA ASN A 621 34.47 6.14 42.95
C ASN A 621 34.54 4.64 43.30
N LEU A 622 33.81 3.80 42.55
CA LEU A 622 33.75 2.36 42.85
C LEU A 622 35.11 1.65 42.72
N ILE A 623 36.01 2.13 41.87
CA ILE A 623 37.37 1.57 41.75
C ILE A 623 38.18 1.86 43.01
N GLU A 624 38.13 3.08 43.54
CA GLU A 624 38.78 3.46 44.79
C GLU A 624 38.15 2.71 45.99
N ALA A 625 36.83 2.54 45.99
CA ALA A 625 36.14 1.71 46.98
C ALA A 625 36.59 0.23 46.91
N PHE A 626 36.86 -0.28 45.72
CA PHE A 626 37.43 -1.62 45.52
C PHE A 626 38.84 -1.75 46.10
N GLU A 627 39.68 -0.73 45.98
CA GLU A 627 41.01 -0.71 46.62
C GLU A 627 40.89 -0.75 48.15
N ARG A 628 39.83 -0.16 48.69
CA ARG A 628 39.49 -0.12 50.13
C ARG A 628 38.50 -1.21 50.54
N ALA A 629 38.37 -2.30 49.77
CA ALA A 629 37.32 -3.30 50.00
C ALA A 629 37.33 -3.94 51.40
N LYS A 630 38.49 -4.00 52.07
CA LYS A 630 38.61 -4.47 53.45
C LYS A 630 37.93 -3.52 54.44
N GLU A 631 38.10 -2.21 54.26
CA GLU A 631 37.47 -1.16 55.08
C GLU A 631 35.96 -1.12 54.85
N ALA A 632 35.51 -1.36 53.61
CA ALA A 632 34.10 -1.51 53.26
C ALA A 632 33.44 -2.81 53.78
N GLY A 633 34.15 -3.62 54.57
CA GLY A 633 33.62 -4.84 55.18
C GLY A 633 33.40 -6.02 54.22
N SER A 634 34.13 -6.06 53.09
CA SER A 634 34.05 -7.18 52.14
C SER A 634 34.65 -8.46 52.73
N SER A 635 34.09 -9.63 52.39
CA SER A 635 34.62 -10.93 52.84
C SER A 635 36.01 -11.22 52.24
N PRO A 636 36.84 -12.09 52.86
CA PRO A 636 38.16 -12.44 52.30
C PRO A 636 38.10 -12.98 50.87
N ALA A 637 37.05 -13.74 50.52
CA ALA A 637 36.82 -14.24 49.18
C ALA A 637 36.53 -13.09 48.18
N ALA A 638 35.68 -12.14 48.57
CA ALA A 638 35.39 -10.95 47.75
C ALA A 638 36.65 -10.08 47.59
N GLN A 639 37.42 -9.85 48.65
CA GLN A 639 38.69 -9.11 48.58
C GLN A 639 39.70 -9.76 47.63
N LYS A 640 39.79 -11.10 47.60
CA LYS A 640 40.65 -11.82 46.64
C LYS A 640 40.19 -11.59 45.20
N ALA A 641 38.88 -11.70 44.94
CA ALA A 641 38.32 -11.47 43.61
C ALA A 641 38.47 -10.01 43.14
N ILE A 642 38.27 -9.04 44.04
CA ILE A 642 38.44 -7.62 43.75
C ILE A 642 39.90 -7.31 43.38
N ARG A 643 40.87 -7.83 44.14
CA ARG A 643 42.30 -7.69 43.80
C ARG A 643 42.64 -8.25 42.42
N SER A 644 42.07 -9.41 42.04
CA SER A 644 42.23 -9.96 40.70
C SER A 644 41.61 -9.06 39.62
N PHE A 645 40.47 -8.45 39.90
CA PHE A 645 39.84 -7.49 38.99
C PHE A 645 40.66 -6.21 38.83
N LEU A 646 41.16 -5.63 39.92
CA LEU A 646 42.03 -4.44 39.89
C LEU A 646 43.33 -4.71 39.12
N LYS A 647 43.91 -5.91 39.28
CA LYS A 647 45.08 -6.33 38.49
C LYS A 647 44.76 -6.42 37.00
N LEU A 648 43.59 -6.95 36.64
CA LEU A 648 43.15 -6.94 35.25
C LEU A 648 42.93 -5.50 34.76
N ARG A 649 42.23 -4.65 35.52
CA ARG A 649 41.97 -3.26 35.13
C ARG A 649 43.28 -2.57 34.79
N LYS A 650 44.30 -2.68 35.65
CA LYS A 650 45.62 -2.13 35.39
C LYS A 650 46.20 -2.61 34.04
N SER A 651 46.08 -3.90 33.74
CA SER A 651 46.55 -4.50 32.47
C SER A 651 45.80 -3.98 31.24
N ILE A 652 44.48 -3.74 31.35
CA ILE A 652 43.69 -3.25 30.21
C ILE A 652 43.76 -1.74 30.04
N VAL A 653 44.00 -0.97 31.10
CA VAL A 653 44.23 0.49 31.01
C VAL A 653 45.47 0.78 30.16
N ASP A 654 46.53 -0.03 30.28
CA ASP A 654 47.75 0.11 29.48
C ASP A 654 47.50 -0.09 27.95
N LEU A 655 46.39 -0.74 27.57
CA LEU A 655 46.03 -0.94 26.15
C LEU A 655 45.45 0.32 25.49
N ARG A 656 45.13 1.37 26.26
CA ARG A 656 44.57 2.62 25.70
C ARG A 656 45.51 3.34 24.74
N GLU A 657 46.80 3.02 24.81
CA GLU A 657 47.87 3.56 23.96
C GLU A 657 47.97 2.83 22.59
N THR A 658 47.15 1.80 22.37
CA THR A 658 47.01 1.12 21.07
C THR A 658 45.77 1.61 20.33
N ASP A 659 45.70 1.31 19.02
CA ASP A 659 44.52 1.63 18.22
C ASP A 659 43.24 0.97 18.78
N ALA A 660 42.10 1.64 18.59
CA ALA A 660 40.81 1.22 19.15
C ALA A 660 40.44 -0.26 18.95
N PRO A 661 40.54 -0.86 17.73
CA PRO A 661 40.16 -2.25 17.53
C PRO A 661 41.12 -3.22 18.24
N THR A 662 42.43 -2.94 18.22
CA THR A 662 43.43 -3.76 18.92
C THR A 662 43.24 -3.69 20.43
N ALA A 663 42.99 -2.49 20.97
CA ALA A 663 42.75 -2.26 22.38
C ALA A 663 41.50 -3.01 22.87
N LEU A 664 40.40 -2.91 22.13
CA LEU A 664 39.14 -3.57 22.43
C LEU A 664 39.28 -5.10 22.38
N GLN A 665 39.81 -5.65 21.28
CA GLN A 665 40.02 -7.09 21.13
C GLN A 665 40.88 -7.64 22.28
N SER A 666 42.02 -7.01 22.54
CA SER A 666 42.95 -7.42 23.59
C SER A 666 42.32 -7.34 24.98
N CYS A 667 41.51 -6.31 25.26
CA CYS A 667 40.78 -6.17 26.52
C CYS A 667 39.77 -7.31 26.73
N LEU A 668 38.99 -7.65 25.70
CA LEU A 668 38.00 -8.74 25.79
C LEU A 668 38.65 -10.12 25.89
N GLU A 669 39.85 -10.31 25.34
CA GLU A 669 40.65 -11.53 25.51
C GLU A 669 41.24 -11.62 26.93
N GLN A 670 41.93 -10.58 27.40
CA GLN A 670 42.56 -10.54 28.72
C GLN A 670 41.53 -10.66 29.86
N SER A 671 40.33 -10.11 29.67
CA SER A 671 39.24 -10.24 30.63
C SER A 671 38.63 -11.65 30.68
N GLY A 672 38.91 -12.49 29.68
CA GLY A 672 38.31 -13.80 29.50
C GLY A 672 36.87 -13.73 28.97
N TYR A 673 36.38 -12.56 28.56
CA TYR A 673 35.02 -12.40 28.08
C TYR A 673 34.79 -13.07 26.72
N LEU A 674 35.73 -12.96 25.78
CA LEU A 674 35.63 -13.66 24.50
C LEU A 674 35.58 -15.18 24.68
N LYS A 675 36.40 -15.73 25.58
CA LYS A 675 36.37 -17.15 25.93
C LYS A 675 35.04 -17.57 26.58
N ASP A 676 34.41 -16.68 27.35
CA ASP A 676 33.08 -16.93 27.93
C ASP A 676 32.00 -16.96 26.85
N LEU A 677 32.05 -16.07 25.87
CA LEU A 677 31.14 -16.06 24.72
C LEU A 677 31.28 -17.33 23.87
N GLN A 678 32.51 -17.81 23.65
CA GLN A 678 32.81 -19.00 22.85
C GLN A 678 32.39 -20.34 23.50
N ARG A 679 32.05 -20.37 24.79
CA ARG A 679 31.70 -21.60 25.53
C ARG A 679 30.28 -22.13 25.23
N GLY A 680 29.57 -21.58 24.25
CA GLY A 680 28.24 -22.04 23.81
C GLY A 680 27.93 -21.62 22.37
N ASP A 681 26.75 -22.01 21.88
CA ASP A 681 26.23 -21.67 20.55
C ASP A 681 25.80 -20.19 20.48
N ASN A 682 26.79 -19.28 20.45
CA ASN A 682 26.62 -17.83 20.57
C ASN A 682 27.15 -17.08 19.34
N GLU A 683 27.00 -17.64 18.13
CA GLU A 683 27.53 -17.03 16.90
C GLU A 683 27.02 -15.59 16.69
N GLU A 684 25.72 -15.32 16.92
CA GLU A 684 25.15 -13.96 16.82
C GLU A 684 25.88 -12.95 17.74
N ARG A 685 26.25 -13.38 18.95
CA ARG A 685 26.89 -12.50 19.94
C ARG A 685 28.34 -12.20 19.54
N LEU A 686 29.04 -13.18 18.97
CA LEU A 686 30.38 -12.97 18.43
C LEU A 686 30.35 -12.06 17.21
N THR A 687 29.35 -12.22 16.33
CA THR A 687 29.13 -11.31 15.20
C THR A 687 28.92 -9.88 15.68
N ASN A 688 28.08 -9.64 16.69
CA ASN A 688 27.89 -8.30 17.26
C ASN A 688 29.20 -7.70 17.78
N ILE A 689 30.02 -8.47 18.51
CA ILE A 689 31.32 -8.02 19.02
C ILE A 689 32.28 -7.67 17.87
N ASN A 690 32.36 -8.52 16.85
CA ASN A 690 33.19 -8.26 15.68
C ASN A 690 32.74 -7.00 14.93
N SER A 691 31.43 -6.76 14.80
CA SER A 691 30.91 -5.52 14.23
C SER A 691 31.30 -4.29 15.05
N LEU A 692 31.31 -4.38 16.39
CA LEU A 692 31.79 -3.28 17.24
C LEU A 692 33.30 -3.03 17.05
N ILE A 693 34.11 -4.08 17.01
CA ILE A 693 35.56 -3.97 16.76
C ILE A 693 35.80 -3.33 15.39
N GLU A 694 35.12 -3.81 14.34
CA GLU A 694 35.25 -3.26 13.00
C GLU A 694 34.83 -1.79 12.94
N THR A 695 33.71 -1.45 13.58
CA THR A 695 33.24 -0.06 13.67
C THR A 695 34.21 0.82 14.46
N SER A 696 34.93 0.27 15.43
CA SER A 696 35.90 1.04 16.22
C SER A 696 37.14 1.47 15.42
N ARG A 697 37.40 0.89 14.24
CA ARG A 697 38.54 1.26 13.37
C ARG A 697 38.57 2.72 12.94
N VAL A 698 37.42 3.39 12.94
CA VAL A 698 37.34 4.81 12.54
C VAL A 698 37.76 5.77 13.66
N PHE A 699 38.16 5.26 14.82
CA PHE A 699 38.63 6.01 15.97
C PHE A 699 40.11 5.71 16.24
N ASP A 700 40.88 6.71 16.63
CA ASP A 700 42.32 6.56 16.85
C ASP A 700 42.60 5.77 18.15
N SER A 701 41.70 5.86 19.13
CA SER A 701 41.83 5.16 20.41
C SER A 701 40.48 4.74 21.00
N VAL A 702 40.52 3.79 21.93
CA VAL A 702 39.32 3.36 22.67
C VAL A 702 38.71 4.50 23.50
N ILE A 703 39.51 5.50 23.88
CA ILE A 703 39.07 6.67 24.64
C ILE A 703 38.15 7.54 23.77
N GLU A 704 38.47 7.71 22.50
CA GLU A 704 37.61 8.43 21.56
C GLU A 704 36.28 7.70 21.31
N VAL A 705 36.32 6.36 21.23
CA VAL A 705 35.10 5.55 21.12
C VAL A 705 34.20 5.79 22.33
N VAL A 706 34.76 5.75 23.55
CA VAL A 706 34.01 6.00 24.79
C VAL A 706 33.47 7.42 24.82
N ALA A 707 34.29 8.43 24.49
CA ALA A 707 33.87 9.83 24.47
C ALA A 707 32.70 10.07 23.50
N GLU A 708 32.72 9.46 22.31
CA GLU A 708 31.62 9.57 21.35
C GLU A 708 30.37 8.83 21.83
N LEU A 709 30.51 7.65 22.46
CA LEU A 709 29.38 6.93 23.07
C LEU A 709 28.72 7.74 24.20
N ASP A 710 29.54 8.35 25.06
CA ASP A 710 29.05 9.15 26.19
C ASP A 710 28.36 10.43 25.68
N ARG A 711 28.95 11.11 24.70
CA ARG A 711 28.31 12.23 23.99
C ARG A 711 26.95 11.84 23.40
N ILE A 712 26.85 10.66 22.78
CA ILE A 712 25.59 10.15 22.23
C ILE A 712 24.57 9.91 23.35
N ASP A 713 24.99 9.36 24.48
CA ASP A 713 24.11 9.11 25.63
C ASP A 713 23.64 10.41 26.30
N GLU A 714 24.49 11.44 26.36
CA GLU A 714 24.10 12.80 26.76
C GLU A 714 23.05 13.40 25.82
N LEU A 715 23.26 13.32 24.50
CA LEU A 715 22.29 13.82 23.51
C LEU A 715 20.91 13.14 23.64
N LYS A 716 20.88 11.84 23.98
CA LYS A 716 19.62 11.09 24.19
C LYS A 716 18.89 11.48 25.46
N THR A 717 19.59 11.94 26.49
CA THR A 717 19.03 12.30 27.80
C THR A 717 18.62 13.77 27.88
N GLN A 718 19.03 14.61 26.92
CA GLN A 718 18.57 15.99 26.84
C GLN A 718 17.04 16.08 26.73
N PRO A 719 16.41 17.04 27.44
CA PRO A 719 14.97 17.25 27.36
C PRO A 719 14.58 17.63 25.92
N LYS A 720 13.62 16.89 25.35
CA LYS A 720 13.13 17.19 24.00
C LYS A 720 12.35 18.52 24.02
N PRO A 721 12.56 19.39 23.02
CA PRO A 721 11.83 20.64 22.93
C PRO A 721 10.32 20.39 22.79
N LYS A 722 9.52 21.36 23.25
CA LYS A 722 8.07 21.32 23.04
C LYS A 722 7.79 21.54 21.56
N THR A 723 6.96 20.70 20.96
CA THR A 723 6.60 20.77 19.54
C THR A 723 5.10 20.74 19.32
N ALA A 724 4.65 21.38 18.24
CA ALA A 724 3.26 21.38 17.75
C ALA A 724 3.22 21.36 16.21
N SER A 725 2.36 20.53 15.61
CA SER A 725 2.19 20.49 14.15
C SER A 725 1.45 21.73 13.64
N LEU A 726 1.76 22.18 12.42
CA LEU A 726 0.97 23.20 11.73
C LEU A 726 -0.37 22.61 11.29
N PHE A 727 -1.41 23.46 11.24
CA PHE A 727 -2.66 23.12 10.57
C PHE A 727 -2.48 23.06 9.05
N GLN A 728 -3.36 22.34 8.34
CA GLN A 728 -3.29 22.23 6.87
C GLN A 728 -3.32 23.57 6.13
N THR A 729 -3.89 24.62 6.72
CA THR A 729 -3.96 25.97 6.15
C THR A 729 -2.71 26.81 6.41
N MET A 730 -1.79 26.34 7.26
CA MET A 730 -0.57 27.06 7.61
C MET A 730 0.62 26.50 6.82
N THR A 731 1.51 27.38 6.36
CA THR A 731 2.74 26.99 5.65
C THR A 731 3.98 27.46 6.40
N LEU A 732 5.11 26.79 6.17
CA LEU A 732 6.40 27.20 6.71
C LEU A 732 6.77 28.64 6.30
N GLU A 733 6.37 29.10 5.11
CA GLU A 733 6.65 30.47 4.68
C GLU A 733 5.78 31.52 5.36
N ARG A 734 4.59 31.15 5.84
CA ARG A 734 3.61 32.14 6.33
C ARG A 734 3.49 32.18 7.86
N ILE A 735 3.83 31.10 8.55
CA ILE A 735 3.65 30.98 10.01
C ILE A 735 4.40 32.06 10.80
N THR A 736 3.68 32.83 11.61
CA THR A 736 4.27 33.88 12.45
C THR A 736 4.71 33.36 13.82
N LEU A 737 5.48 34.15 14.57
CA LEU A 737 5.87 33.82 15.94
C LEU A 737 4.63 33.67 16.85
N ASP A 738 3.67 34.58 16.74
CA ASP A 738 2.48 34.58 17.60
C ASP A 738 1.62 33.33 17.38
N GLU A 739 1.37 32.96 16.12
CA GLU A 739 0.66 31.72 15.78
C GLU A 739 1.42 30.47 16.26
N ALA A 740 2.75 30.48 16.16
CA ALA A 740 3.58 29.37 16.64
C ALA A 740 3.50 29.21 18.16
N LEU A 741 3.50 30.32 18.91
CA LEU A 741 3.33 30.30 20.37
C LEU A 741 1.94 29.83 20.77
N GLU A 742 0.89 30.21 20.04
CA GLU A 742 -0.46 29.71 20.24
C GLU A 742 -0.52 28.19 20.03
N LEU A 743 0.02 27.68 18.91
CA LEU A 743 0.11 26.24 18.65
C LEU A 743 0.87 25.49 19.75
N LEU A 744 2.00 26.04 20.20
CA LEU A 744 2.80 25.48 21.28
C LEU A 744 2.08 25.54 22.63
N SER A 745 1.09 26.41 22.82
CA SER A 745 0.29 26.49 24.05
C SER A 745 -0.78 25.40 24.15
N LEU A 746 -1.21 24.84 23.01
CA LEU A 746 -2.29 23.86 22.96
C LEU A 746 -1.95 22.58 23.74
N PRO A 747 -2.93 22.03 24.50
CA PRO A 747 -2.74 20.77 25.20
C PRO A 747 -2.62 19.61 24.20
N ARG A 748 -1.69 18.69 24.45
CA ARG A 748 -1.50 17.48 23.60
C ARG A 748 -2.64 16.47 23.69
N THR A 749 -3.45 16.54 24.74
CA THR A 749 -4.59 15.65 24.99
C THR A 749 -5.80 16.49 25.36
N VAL A 750 -6.93 16.26 24.69
CA VAL A 750 -8.21 16.90 24.98
C VAL A 750 -9.10 15.86 25.64
N GLY A 751 -9.25 15.94 26.97
CA GLY A 751 -9.99 14.96 27.79
C GLY A 751 -9.12 13.79 28.30
N THR A 752 -9.40 13.35 29.52
CA THR A 752 -8.87 12.12 30.15
C THR A 752 -9.84 10.97 30.02
#